data_AF-A0A4Y9XU63-F1
#
_entry.id   AF-A0A4Y9XU63-F1
#
_cell.length_a   1.000
_cell.length_b   1.000
_cell.length_c   1.000
_cell.angle_alpha   90.00
_cell.angle_beta   90.00
_cell.angle_gamma   90.00
#
_symmetry.space_group_name_H-M   'P 1'
#
loop_
_entity.id
_entity.type
_entity.pdbx_description
1 polymer ?
#
loop_
_entity_poly.entity_id
_entity_poly.type
_entity_poly.pdbx_seq_one_letter_code
_entity_poly.pdbx_strand_id
1 'polypeptide(L)'
;MLFPNVKFIVGGDGPKMIDLLQMREKYMLQDRIEMLGPVRHSDVRDVLTRGTIFLNTSLTESFGIAILEAACAGLYVVATRVGGVPEILPEDMISFASPDEDDVIRAMSEAIDIVSKGQHDPARAHERVKQFYDWMQVTERTERVYANVLRTRPRPFWVRLQRTLELGRFAGPIFAIILLVDCLFFAFLEWWIPRGSIDKVEMHWDQQRFRKLAEEFQNSSAEEKAQMDTLVDERKSDLGVQELSASERTPSPHPRYRGVFERVTHALTRWGVETNGIDPIPPSDRTDRRLYQLFFVWFTANMNVLAYAVLFMISLKSRIWFHVSFGTGSVGPAFYGLGLRESLIILLIVDIISCIIPAYFTVFGPKLGMRSMVQARYTWGYYGAMLPSALNVFSMEGFLILNTIIGGQMLASVSNGHLNDTLGIVVIAIVSLLVSFCGYRVIHWYESVAWIPNVVAFIIMLGIGGNHLHDAPASEPISASAVITFATITASSVISWCPMTPDYGVYHSANASSVRVFLYAYAGFLVASITGHMLGAAFAAVALSGTNPTWQAGFDDGNNVGGLFEAILSPAGGFGKFMTALCALTIPSACAPTMYTFSSSLMTISYYFARVPRYVYATVSAAILIGVGIVCATRFYTTFTDIMSLIGYWSVVHGVMILIEHFVFRKNDFAAYDLSAWNQPRRLPLGVAATMAFLCAFGIIVPCMDQAWYVGPIAKAGSGDIGIIVGSCVICVLYPCFRVVERYWWRK
;
A
#
# COMPACT_ATOMS: atom_id res chain seq x y z
N MET A 1 -19.90 43.21 -24.19
CA MET A 1 -19.65 43.01 -22.74
C MET A 1 -20.68 43.79 -21.97
N LEU A 2 -21.12 43.32 -20.79
CA LEU A 2 -22.03 44.10 -19.93
C LEU A 2 -21.34 45.32 -19.28
N PHE A 3 -20.06 45.18 -18.88
CA PHE A 3 -19.34 46.21 -18.13
C PHE A 3 -18.11 46.73 -18.89
N PRO A 4 -18.19 47.90 -19.56
CA PRO A 4 -17.10 48.41 -20.39
C PRO A 4 -15.88 48.88 -19.60
N ASN A 5 -16.01 49.20 -18.31
CA ASN A 5 -14.94 49.82 -17.51
C ASN A 5 -14.23 48.85 -16.53
N VAL A 6 -14.73 47.63 -16.34
CA VAL A 6 -14.19 46.67 -15.35
C VAL A 6 -12.89 46.03 -15.84
N LYS A 7 -11.86 46.01 -15.00
CA LYS A 7 -10.62 45.24 -15.19
C LYS A 7 -10.51 44.18 -14.11
N PHE A 8 -9.96 43.03 -14.46
CA PHE A 8 -9.68 41.93 -13.53
C PHE A 8 -8.19 41.82 -13.28
N ILE A 9 -7.82 41.62 -12.01
CA ILE A 9 -6.47 41.25 -11.57
C ILE A 9 -6.59 39.87 -10.94
N VAL A 10 -5.82 38.90 -11.43
CA VAL A 10 -5.87 37.50 -10.99
C VAL A 10 -4.50 37.11 -10.42
N GLY A 11 -4.44 37.04 -9.08
CA GLY A 11 -3.30 36.52 -8.33
C GLY A 11 -3.57 35.09 -7.84
N GLY A 12 -2.53 34.26 -7.84
CA GLY A 12 -2.57 32.84 -7.51
C GLY A 12 -2.02 31.94 -8.62
N ASP A 13 -1.92 30.65 -8.31
CA ASP A 13 -1.60 29.59 -9.26
C ASP A 13 -2.60 28.43 -9.10
N GLY A 14 -2.69 27.53 -10.09
CA GLY A 14 -3.53 26.34 -10.00
C GLY A 14 -3.82 25.70 -11.37
N PRO A 15 -4.47 24.53 -11.38
CA PRO A 15 -4.72 23.75 -12.60
C PRO A 15 -5.59 24.47 -13.65
N LYS A 16 -6.26 25.56 -13.28
CA LYS A 16 -7.08 26.41 -14.17
C LYS A 16 -6.33 27.60 -14.78
N MET A 17 -5.06 27.82 -14.45
CA MET A 17 -4.25 28.91 -15.03
C MET A 17 -4.21 28.84 -16.56
N ILE A 18 -4.03 27.64 -17.14
CA ILE A 18 -4.00 27.42 -18.59
C ILE A 18 -5.36 27.74 -19.23
N ASP A 19 -6.46 27.27 -18.63
CA ASP A 19 -7.82 27.54 -19.12
C ASP A 19 -8.14 29.04 -19.12
N LEU A 20 -7.70 29.79 -18.09
CA LEU A 20 -7.87 31.24 -17.99
C LEU A 20 -7.02 32.00 -19.03
N LEU A 21 -5.78 31.57 -19.28
CA LEU A 21 -4.93 32.15 -20.33
C LEU A 21 -5.53 31.91 -21.72
N GLN A 22 -5.96 30.69 -22.02
CA GLN A 22 -6.65 30.36 -23.27
C GLN A 22 -7.97 31.14 -23.44
N MET A 23 -8.74 31.33 -22.37
CA MET A 23 -9.93 32.18 -22.37
C MET A 23 -9.56 33.64 -22.69
N ARG A 24 -8.51 34.18 -22.06
CA ARG A 24 -8.04 35.56 -22.27
C ARG A 24 -7.61 35.78 -23.71
N GLU A 25 -6.91 34.84 -24.31
CA GLU A 25 -6.48 34.91 -25.72
C GLU A 25 -7.67 34.74 -26.69
N LYS A 26 -8.50 33.70 -26.50
CA LYS A 26 -9.65 33.38 -27.36
C LYS A 26 -10.64 34.55 -27.49
N TYR A 27 -10.84 35.31 -26.42
CA TYR A 27 -11.78 36.45 -26.39
C TYR A 27 -11.09 37.83 -26.45
N MET A 28 -9.77 37.88 -26.74
CA MET A 28 -8.99 39.11 -26.87
C MET A 28 -9.10 40.06 -25.65
N LEU A 29 -8.87 39.50 -24.45
CA LEU A 29 -9.05 40.17 -23.15
C LEU A 29 -7.71 40.59 -22.50
N GLN A 30 -6.63 40.68 -23.28
CA GLN A 30 -5.28 40.98 -22.77
C GLN A 30 -5.22 42.32 -22.02
N ASP A 31 -5.90 43.35 -22.53
CA ASP A 31 -5.97 44.70 -21.92
C ASP A 31 -6.91 44.80 -20.71
N ARG A 32 -7.56 43.69 -20.34
CA ARG A 32 -8.67 43.63 -19.37
C ARG A 32 -8.47 42.61 -18.25
N ILE A 33 -7.63 41.61 -18.44
CA ILE A 33 -7.32 40.57 -17.44
C ILE A 33 -5.79 40.51 -17.23
N GLU A 34 -5.35 41.11 -16.12
CA GLU A 34 -3.97 41.07 -15.65
C GLU A 34 -3.75 39.79 -14.83
N MET A 35 -2.92 38.89 -15.33
CA MET A 35 -2.55 37.64 -14.65
C MET A 35 -1.22 37.86 -13.92
N LEU A 36 -1.25 37.85 -12.58
CA LEU A 36 -0.05 38.06 -11.76
C LEU A 36 0.74 36.77 -11.50
N GLY A 37 0.08 35.61 -11.58
CA GLY A 37 0.65 34.35 -11.08
C GLY A 37 0.69 34.31 -9.54
N PRO A 38 1.51 33.44 -8.94
CA PRO A 38 1.54 33.25 -7.49
C PRO A 38 2.06 34.51 -6.76
N VAL A 39 1.22 35.04 -5.85
CA VAL A 39 1.54 36.21 -5.01
C VAL A 39 2.11 35.73 -3.67
N ARG A 40 3.18 36.36 -3.17
CA ARG A 40 3.74 36.06 -1.84
C ARG A 40 2.90 36.73 -0.76
N HIS A 41 2.76 36.11 0.42
CA HIS A 41 1.95 36.65 1.53
C HIS A 41 2.31 38.10 1.93
N SER A 42 3.58 38.50 1.82
CA SER A 42 4.03 39.89 2.03
C SER A 42 3.41 40.89 1.07
N ASP A 43 3.11 40.46 -0.15
CA ASP A 43 2.73 41.30 -1.29
C ASP A 43 1.20 41.32 -1.50
N VAL A 44 0.45 40.46 -0.81
CA VAL A 44 -1.01 40.31 -0.95
C VAL A 44 -1.74 41.62 -0.70
N ARG A 45 -1.32 42.40 0.32
CA ARG A 45 -1.88 43.74 0.62
C ARG A 45 -1.75 44.69 -0.57
N ASP A 46 -0.58 44.73 -1.18
CA ASP A 46 -0.24 45.66 -2.26
C ASP A 46 -0.88 45.23 -3.59
N VAL A 47 -1.27 43.96 -3.72
CA VAL A 47 -2.14 43.47 -4.79
C VAL A 47 -3.61 43.83 -4.52
N LEU A 48 -4.14 43.52 -3.34
CA LEU A 48 -5.55 43.75 -3.00
C LEU A 48 -5.94 45.23 -3.07
N THR A 49 -5.11 46.12 -2.52
CA THR A 49 -5.36 47.58 -2.51
C THR A 49 -5.39 48.25 -3.89
N ARG A 50 -5.06 47.51 -4.98
CA ARG A 50 -5.28 47.95 -6.37
C ARG A 50 -6.71 47.73 -6.86
N GLY A 51 -7.49 46.89 -6.17
CA GLY A 51 -8.87 46.54 -6.51
C GLY A 51 -9.91 47.39 -5.77
N THR A 52 -11.18 47.19 -6.13
CA THR A 52 -12.33 47.83 -5.46
C THR A 52 -13.41 46.82 -5.09
N ILE A 53 -13.52 45.73 -5.86
CA ILE A 53 -14.37 44.57 -5.60
C ILE A 53 -13.46 43.33 -5.59
N PHE A 54 -13.66 42.45 -4.61
CA PHE A 54 -13.01 41.14 -4.55
C PHE A 54 -14.03 40.02 -4.84
N LEU A 55 -13.63 39.01 -5.61
CA LEU A 55 -14.52 37.96 -6.10
C LEU A 55 -14.01 36.57 -5.68
N ASN A 56 -14.79 35.83 -4.88
CA ASN A 56 -14.50 34.44 -4.51
C ASN A 56 -15.63 33.50 -4.92
N THR A 57 -15.42 32.75 -6.01
CA THR A 57 -16.40 31.80 -6.59
C THR A 57 -16.13 30.34 -6.20
N SER A 58 -15.60 30.09 -5.00
CA SER A 58 -15.37 28.74 -4.48
C SER A 58 -16.65 27.88 -4.46
N LEU A 59 -16.53 26.62 -4.86
CA LEU A 59 -17.63 25.64 -4.75
C LEU A 59 -17.80 25.08 -3.33
N THR A 60 -16.74 25.15 -2.52
CA THR A 60 -16.70 24.77 -1.10
C THR A 60 -15.66 25.63 -0.40
N GLU A 61 -15.99 26.25 0.73
CA GLU A 61 -15.08 27.09 1.51
C GLU A 61 -15.40 26.93 3.01
N SER A 62 -14.37 26.92 3.84
CA SER A 62 -14.49 26.73 5.29
C SER A 62 -14.62 28.05 6.03
N PHE A 63 -13.79 29.05 5.68
CA PHE A 63 -13.77 30.38 6.31
C PHE A 63 -13.15 31.47 5.43
N GLY A 64 -12.45 31.13 4.34
CA GLY A 64 -12.05 32.08 3.30
C GLY A 64 -11.21 33.26 3.80
N ILE A 65 -10.01 33.00 4.33
CA ILE A 65 -9.10 34.06 4.82
C ILE A 65 -8.90 35.18 3.78
N ALA A 66 -8.83 34.87 2.49
CA ALA A 66 -8.73 35.86 1.41
C ALA A 66 -9.94 36.82 1.32
N ILE A 67 -11.15 36.40 1.72
CA ILE A 67 -12.33 37.28 1.84
C ILE A 67 -12.11 38.30 2.97
N LEU A 68 -11.58 37.84 4.11
CA LEU A 68 -11.28 38.71 5.25
C LEU A 68 -10.11 39.66 4.92
N GLU A 69 -9.06 39.18 4.26
CA GLU A 69 -7.95 40.02 3.77
C GLU A 69 -8.42 41.10 2.79
N ALA A 70 -9.34 40.77 1.87
CA ALA A 70 -9.92 41.73 0.93
C ALA A 70 -10.79 42.79 1.64
N ALA A 71 -11.62 42.39 2.60
CA ALA A 71 -12.41 43.32 3.40
C ALA A 71 -11.54 44.19 4.32
N CYS A 72 -10.44 43.64 4.87
CA CYS A 72 -9.39 44.39 5.57
C CYS A 72 -8.64 45.37 4.64
N ALA A 73 -8.51 45.07 3.35
CA ALA A 73 -8.01 46.01 2.34
C ALA A 73 -9.08 47.03 1.87
N GLY A 74 -10.31 46.94 2.40
CA GLY A 74 -11.42 47.88 2.12
C GLY A 74 -12.24 47.55 0.88
N LEU A 75 -12.04 46.39 0.23
CA LEU A 75 -12.78 46.02 -0.97
C LEU A 75 -14.20 45.56 -0.61
N TYR A 76 -15.17 45.83 -1.49
CA TYR A 76 -16.49 45.21 -1.39
C TYR A 76 -16.39 43.76 -1.88
N VAL A 77 -17.04 42.80 -1.20
CA VAL A 77 -16.88 41.37 -1.52
C VAL A 77 -18.05 40.84 -2.34
N VAL A 78 -17.76 40.01 -3.33
CA VAL A 78 -18.73 39.12 -4.00
C VAL A 78 -18.28 37.68 -3.74
N ALA A 79 -19.15 36.86 -3.13
CA ALA A 79 -18.79 35.48 -2.84
C ALA A 79 -19.95 34.49 -2.99
N THR A 80 -19.61 33.23 -3.27
CA THR A 80 -20.56 32.13 -3.24
C THR A 80 -21.00 31.80 -1.81
N ARG A 81 -22.30 31.62 -1.59
CA ARG A 81 -22.94 31.34 -0.29
C ARG A 81 -22.75 29.88 0.13
N VAL A 82 -21.49 29.44 0.27
CA VAL A 82 -21.10 28.04 0.55
C VAL A 82 -20.33 27.90 1.86
N GLY A 83 -20.55 26.80 2.57
CA GLY A 83 -19.87 26.48 3.83
C GLY A 83 -19.95 27.61 4.86
N GLY A 84 -18.82 28.02 5.44
CA GLY A 84 -18.74 29.07 6.45
C GLY A 84 -18.68 30.51 5.91
N VAL A 85 -18.71 30.72 4.58
CA VAL A 85 -18.65 32.06 3.97
C VAL A 85 -19.72 33.04 4.47
N PRO A 86 -20.98 32.62 4.75
CA PRO A 86 -22.00 33.51 5.30
C PRO A 86 -21.72 34.02 6.73
N GLU A 87 -20.74 33.46 7.44
CA GLU A 87 -20.39 33.84 8.81
C GLU A 87 -19.23 34.86 8.87
N ILE A 88 -18.59 35.20 7.74
CA ILE A 88 -17.40 36.07 7.71
C ILE A 88 -17.77 37.56 7.77
N LEU A 89 -18.71 38.03 6.94
CA LEU A 89 -18.96 39.47 6.73
C LEU A 89 -20.45 39.81 6.85
N PRO A 90 -20.80 40.98 7.44
CA PRO A 90 -22.16 41.50 7.41
C PRO A 90 -22.67 41.70 5.97
N GLU A 91 -23.96 41.43 5.73
CA GLU A 91 -24.54 41.43 4.37
C GLU A 91 -24.41 42.79 3.63
N ASP A 92 -24.23 43.91 4.35
CA ASP A 92 -23.99 45.22 3.73
C ASP A 92 -22.55 45.42 3.21
N MET A 93 -21.66 44.44 3.41
CA MET A 93 -20.28 44.41 2.90
C MET A 93 -20.01 43.27 1.90
N ILE A 94 -20.98 42.38 1.66
CA ILE A 94 -20.81 41.19 0.84
C ILE A 94 -22.07 40.85 0.03
N SER A 95 -21.95 40.86 -1.30
CA SER A 95 -22.99 40.34 -2.21
C SER A 95 -22.84 38.83 -2.37
N PHE A 96 -23.86 38.08 -1.97
CA PHE A 96 -23.88 36.63 -2.07
C PHE A 96 -24.44 36.13 -3.41
N ALA A 97 -23.81 35.10 -3.95
CA ALA A 97 -24.28 34.31 -5.09
C ALA A 97 -24.45 32.83 -4.74
N SER A 98 -25.30 32.13 -5.48
CA SER A 98 -25.24 30.67 -5.62
C SER A 98 -23.97 30.27 -6.38
N PRO A 99 -23.48 29.02 -6.28
CA PRO A 99 -22.37 28.51 -7.09
C PRO A 99 -22.83 28.19 -8.54
N ASP A 100 -23.34 29.21 -9.22
CA ASP A 100 -23.91 29.18 -10.58
C ASP A 100 -23.44 30.42 -11.37
N GLU A 101 -23.27 30.29 -12.69
CA GLU A 101 -22.67 31.33 -13.53
C GLU A 101 -23.54 32.60 -13.62
N ASP A 102 -24.87 32.46 -13.77
CA ASP A 102 -25.78 33.61 -13.91
C ASP A 102 -25.96 34.35 -12.58
N ASP A 103 -26.02 33.64 -11.45
CA ASP A 103 -26.19 34.25 -10.13
C ASP A 103 -24.90 34.94 -9.63
N VAL A 104 -23.72 34.43 -10.02
CA VAL A 104 -22.44 35.13 -9.84
C VAL A 104 -22.39 36.42 -10.68
N ILE A 105 -22.86 36.39 -11.93
CA ILE A 105 -22.96 37.60 -12.78
C ILE A 105 -23.93 38.60 -12.16
N ARG A 106 -25.07 38.18 -11.60
CA ARG A 106 -26.01 39.04 -10.88
C ARG A 106 -25.35 39.71 -9.67
N ALA A 107 -24.74 38.94 -8.77
CA ALA A 107 -24.10 39.48 -7.56
C ALA A 107 -22.91 40.41 -7.87
N MET A 108 -22.15 40.10 -8.94
CA MET A 108 -21.10 41.01 -9.42
C MET A 108 -21.68 42.31 -9.99
N SER A 109 -22.80 42.24 -10.70
CA SER A 109 -23.49 43.42 -11.26
C SER A 109 -24.02 44.34 -10.14
N GLU A 110 -24.58 43.75 -9.09
CA GLU A 110 -25.05 44.42 -7.87
C GLU A 110 -23.90 45.12 -7.14
N ALA A 111 -22.78 44.43 -6.91
CA ALA A 111 -21.58 45.02 -6.32
C ALA A 111 -20.99 46.18 -7.15
N ILE A 112 -20.98 46.07 -8.48
CA ILE A 112 -20.53 47.15 -9.38
C ILE A 112 -21.45 48.38 -9.24
N ASP A 113 -22.76 48.18 -9.15
CA ASP A 113 -23.73 49.27 -8.98
C ASP A 113 -23.55 49.98 -7.62
N ILE A 114 -23.47 49.23 -6.52
CA ILE A 114 -23.21 49.74 -5.15
C ILE A 114 -21.92 50.57 -5.09
N VAL A 115 -20.82 50.02 -5.62
CA VAL A 115 -19.51 50.68 -5.61
C VAL A 115 -19.50 51.91 -6.53
N SER A 116 -20.08 51.82 -7.74
CA SER A 116 -20.12 52.96 -8.68
C SER A 116 -20.98 54.13 -8.20
N LYS A 117 -21.98 53.87 -7.35
CA LYS A 117 -22.80 54.87 -6.66
C LYS A 117 -22.15 55.45 -5.40
N GLY A 118 -20.94 54.99 -5.03
CA GLY A 118 -20.24 55.42 -3.82
C GLY A 118 -20.93 55.00 -2.51
N GLN A 119 -21.74 53.93 -2.54
CA GLN A 119 -22.48 53.45 -1.37
C GLN A 119 -21.60 52.61 -0.43
N HIS A 120 -20.48 52.07 -0.94
CA HIS A 120 -19.43 51.41 -0.16
C HIS A 120 -18.25 52.37 0.07
N ASP A 121 -17.84 52.53 1.32
CA ASP A 121 -16.68 53.31 1.75
C ASP A 121 -15.57 52.36 2.24
N PRO A 122 -14.46 52.22 1.50
CA PRO A 122 -13.34 51.34 1.86
C PRO A 122 -12.70 51.63 3.23
N ALA A 123 -12.65 52.90 3.65
CA ALA A 123 -12.03 53.27 4.93
C ALA A 123 -12.93 52.88 6.11
N ARG A 124 -14.24 53.12 5.97
CA ARG A 124 -15.26 52.67 6.93
C ARG A 124 -15.39 51.15 6.97
N ALA A 125 -15.24 50.47 5.84
CA ALA A 125 -15.19 49.01 5.76
C ALA A 125 -14.02 48.44 6.57
N HIS A 126 -12.79 48.93 6.34
CA HIS A 126 -11.59 48.54 7.08
C HIS A 126 -11.77 48.72 8.60
N GLU A 127 -12.14 49.93 9.04
CA GLU A 127 -12.22 50.25 10.47
C GLU A 127 -13.35 49.50 11.19
N ARG A 128 -14.38 49.02 10.46
CA ARG A 128 -15.43 48.17 11.00
C ARG A 128 -14.97 46.72 11.15
N VAL A 129 -14.31 46.13 10.15
CA VAL A 129 -13.80 44.73 10.19
C VAL A 129 -12.88 44.51 11.40
N LYS A 130 -11.98 45.48 11.61
CA LYS A 130 -11.06 45.59 12.75
C LYS A 130 -11.73 45.54 14.14
N GLN A 131 -13.03 45.82 14.26
CA GLN A 131 -13.76 45.75 15.54
C GLN A 131 -14.16 44.32 15.90
N PHE A 132 -14.45 43.46 14.91
CA PHE A 132 -14.96 42.11 15.14
C PHE A 132 -13.95 40.98 14.81
N TYR A 133 -12.91 41.26 14.02
CA TYR A 133 -11.75 40.39 13.84
C TYR A 133 -10.45 41.04 14.34
N ASP A 134 -9.97 40.50 15.45
CA ASP A 134 -8.67 40.79 16.05
C ASP A 134 -8.10 39.49 16.64
N TRP A 135 -6.80 39.27 16.50
CA TRP A 135 -6.12 38.06 16.99
C TRP A 135 -6.13 37.95 18.52
N MET A 136 -6.12 39.05 19.28
CA MET A 136 -6.23 38.99 20.74
C MET A 136 -7.63 38.54 21.17
N GLN A 137 -8.69 39.10 20.57
CA GLN A 137 -10.07 38.64 20.76
C GLN A 137 -10.27 37.17 20.33
N VAL A 138 -9.73 36.75 19.18
CA VAL A 138 -9.84 35.34 18.72
C VAL A 138 -9.11 34.40 19.67
N THR A 139 -7.93 34.79 20.18
CA THR A 139 -7.18 34.03 21.18
C THR A 139 -7.98 33.91 22.47
N GLU A 140 -8.51 35.01 23.02
CA GLU A 140 -9.28 34.98 24.28
C GLU A 140 -10.57 34.14 24.15
N ARG A 141 -11.30 34.27 23.03
CA ARG A 141 -12.47 33.43 22.74
C ARG A 141 -12.09 31.95 22.68
N THR A 142 -10.93 31.62 22.10
CA THR A 142 -10.39 30.25 22.03
C THR A 142 -9.98 29.73 23.42
N GLU A 143 -9.23 30.50 24.21
CA GLU A 143 -8.86 30.17 25.58
C GLU A 143 -10.09 29.88 26.45
N ARG A 144 -11.16 30.70 26.34
CA ARG A 144 -12.43 30.48 27.05
C ARG A 144 -13.08 29.14 26.67
N VAL A 145 -13.00 28.71 25.40
CA VAL A 145 -13.49 27.39 24.97
C VAL A 145 -12.65 26.27 25.60
N TYR A 146 -11.31 26.34 25.55
CA TYR A 146 -10.44 25.36 26.19
C TYR A 146 -10.67 25.28 27.70
N ALA A 147 -10.80 26.42 28.39
CA ALA A 147 -11.10 26.48 29.82
C ALA A 147 -12.47 25.83 30.16
N ASN A 148 -13.48 26.01 29.31
CA ASN A 148 -14.79 25.37 29.47
C ASN A 148 -14.73 23.85 29.21
N VAL A 149 -13.95 23.40 28.23
CA VAL A 149 -13.72 21.96 27.98
C VAL A 149 -12.98 21.31 29.14
N LEU A 150 -11.92 21.95 29.67
CA LEU A 150 -11.16 21.46 30.84
C LEU A 150 -12.02 21.37 32.12
N ARG A 151 -13.04 22.24 32.25
CA ARG A 151 -14.03 22.18 33.35
C ARG A 151 -15.14 21.15 33.11
N THR A 152 -15.31 20.66 31.89
CA THR A 152 -16.39 19.72 31.52
C THR A 152 -16.00 18.30 31.94
N ARG A 153 -16.69 17.75 32.94
CA ARG A 153 -16.47 16.35 33.37
C ARG A 153 -16.79 15.37 32.22
N PRO A 154 -15.98 14.31 32.01
CA PRO A 154 -16.28 13.26 31.04
C PRO A 154 -17.65 12.64 31.29
N ARG A 155 -18.45 12.46 30.23
CA ARG A 155 -19.76 11.79 30.34
C ARG A 155 -19.57 10.30 30.63
N PRO A 156 -20.32 9.71 31.60
CA PRO A 156 -20.20 8.30 31.93
C PRO A 156 -20.59 7.41 30.74
N PHE A 157 -20.03 6.19 30.69
CA PHE A 157 -20.17 5.26 29.57
C PHE A 157 -21.62 5.06 29.12
N TRP A 158 -22.54 4.80 30.04
CA TRP A 158 -23.96 4.58 29.73
C TRP A 158 -24.61 5.77 29.01
N VAL A 159 -24.29 7.00 29.40
CA VAL A 159 -24.79 8.23 28.75
C VAL A 159 -24.15 8.47 27.38
N ARG A 160 -22.96 7.90 27.11
CA ARG A 160 -22.39 7.86 25.76
C ARG A 160 -23.15 6.83 24.91
N LEU A 161 -23.23 5.59 25.38
CA LEU A 161 -23.86 4.47 24.68
C LEU A 161 -25.33 4.75 24.31
N GLN A 162 -26.11 5.30 25.24
CA GLN A 162 -27.52 5.64 25.03
C GLN A 162 -27.69 6.70 23.93
N ARG A 163 -26.87 7.76 23.94
CA ARG A 163 -26.86 8.78 22.88
C ARG A 163 -26.31 8.29 21.54
N THR A 164 -25.51 7.24 21.54
CA THR A 164 -25.09 6.57 20.30
C THR A 164 -26.24 5.73 19.73
N LEU A 165 -27.01 5.02 20.56
CA LEU A 165 -28.20 4.28 20.12
C LEU A 165 -29.32 5.20 19.58
N GLU A 166 -29.38 6.46 20.04
CA GLU A 166 -30.28 7.50 19.53
C GLU A 166 -30.00 7.91 18.06
N LEU A 167 -28.88 7.52 17.46
CA LEU A 167 -28.51 7.82 16.05
C LEU A 167 -29.36 7.06 14.98
N GLY A 168 -30.49 6.47 15.38
CA GLY A 168 -31.46 5.84 14.49
C GLY A 168 -31.34 4.31 14.38
N ARG A 169 -32.41 3.67 13.90
CA ARG A 169 -32.65 2.21 14.01
C ARG A 169 -31.55 1.29 13.45
N PHE A 170 -30.77 1.75 12.47
CA PHE A 170 -29.67 0.97 11.88
C PHE A 170 -28.29 1.49 12.27
N ALA A 171 -28.06 2.80 12.15
CA ALA A 171 -26.77 3.41 12.49
C ALA A 171 -26.46 3.35 14.00
N GLY A 172 -27.47 3.57 14.86
CA GLY A 172 -27.31 3.59 16.32
C GLY A 172 -26.74 2.28 16.87
N PRO A 173 -27.33 1.10 16.57
CA PRO A 173 -26.77 -0.20 16.97
C PRO A 173 -25.35 -0.43 16.44
N ILE A 174 -25.06 -0.07 15.18
CA ILE A 174 -23.72 -0.24 14.59
C ILE A 174 -22.68 0.62 15.33
N PHE A 175 -22.93 1.92 15.52
CA PHE A 175 -22.03 2.78 16.26
C PHE A 175 -21.94 2.44 17.75
N ALA A 176 -22.99 1.86 18.34
CA ALA A 176 -22.97 1.36 19.72
C ALA A 176 -22.07 0.11 19.86
N ILE A 177 -22.06 -0.78 18.87
CA ILE A 177 -21.13 -1.91 18.80
C ILE A 177 -19.70 -1.40 18.63
N ILE A 178 -19.45 -0.44 17.72
CA ILE A 178 -18.12 0.18 17.54
C ILE A 178 -17.63 0.82 18.85
N LEU A 179 -18.47 1.64 19.50
CA LEU A 179 -18.14 2.25 20.80
C LEU A 179 -17.83 1.22 21.89
N LEU A 180 -18.53 0.09 21.90
CA LEU A 180 -18.30 -0.99 22.86
C LEU A 180 -16.99 -1.75 22.56
N VAL A 181 -16.69 -2.00 21.29
CA VAL A 181 -15.40 -2.59 20.85
C VAL A 181 -14.24 -1.63 21.18
N ASP A 182 -14.37 -0.33 20.89
CA ASP A 182 -13.38 0.69 21.26
C ASP A 182 -13.16 0.75 22.77
N CYS A 183 -14.22 0.63 23.58
CA CYS A 183 -14.09 0.60 25.04
C CYS A 183 -13.45 -0.69 25.56
N LEU A 184 -13.72 -1.85 24.96
CA LEU A 184 -13.03 -3.10 25.29
C LEU A 184 -11.56 -3.07 24.87
N PHE A 185 -11.25 -2.55 23.69
CA PHE A 185 -9.88 -2.37 23.21
C PHE A 185 -9.12 -1.35 24.07
N PHE A 186 -9.76 -0.25 24.49
CA PHE A 186 -9.18 0.68 25.45
C PHE A 186 -8.92 0.04 26.82
N ALA A 187 -9.83 -0.79 27.33
CA ALA A 187 -9.61 -1.52 28.58
C ALA A 187 -8.44 -2.53 28.49
N PHE A 188 -8.29 -3.18 27.33
CA PHE A 188 -7.14 -4.04 27.02
C PHE A 188 -5.83 -3.25 26.91
N LEU A 189 -5.84 -2.08 26.26
CA LEU A 189 -4.69 -1.18 26.20
C LEU A 189 -4.32 -0.63 27.58
N GLU A 190 -5.27 -0.25 28.42
CA GLU A 190 -5.04 0.19 29.80
C GLU A 190 -4.47 -0.93 30.70
N TRP A 191 -4.66 -2.19 30.34
CA TRP A 191 -4.02 -3.35 31.00
C TRP A 191 -2.62 -3.64 30.46
N TRP A 192 -2.41 -3.59 29.14
CA TRP A 192 -1.12 -3.89 28.48
C TRP A 192 -0.11 -2.72 28.59
N ILE A 193 -0.58 -1.50 28.36
CA ILE A 193 0.18 -0.23 28.42
C ILE A 193 -0.59 0.74 29.32
N PRO A 194 -0.51 0.59 30.66
CA PRO A 194 -1.25 1.43 31.59
C PRO A 194 -0.96 2.92 31.38
N ARG A 195 -1.98 3.80 31.48
CA ARG A 195 -1.80 5.27 31.32
C ARG A 195 -0.86 5.95 32.34
N GLY A 196 -0.23 5.16 33.22
CA GLY A 196 0.88 5.58 34.08
C GLY A 196 2.26 5.50 33.41
N SER A 197 2.45 4.67 32.38
CA SER A 197 3.68 4.57 31.58
C SER A 197 3.65 5.38 30.28
N ILE A 198 2.61 6.20 30.09
CA ILE A 198 2.58 7.24 29.05
C ILE A 198 3.30 8.46 29.63
N ASP A 199 4.39 8.88 28.98
CA ASP A 199 5.08 10.15 29.27
C ASP A 199 4.08 11.31 29.13
N LYS A 200 3.70 11.88 30.27
CA LYS A 200 2.89 13.09 30.33
C LYS A 200 3.82 14.29 30.27
N VAL A 201 3.35 15.38 29.68
CA VAL A 201 4.05 16.67 29.77
C VAL A 201 3.91 17.16 31.22
N GLU A 202 4.90 16.85 32.05
CA GLU A 202 4.95 17.28 33.46
C GLU A 202 5.16 18.79 33.61
N MET A 203 5.66 19.45 32.56
CA MET A 203 5.65 20.91 32.49
C MET A 203 4.23 21.44 32.36
N HIS A 204 3.63 21.75 33.52
CA HIS A 204 2.55 22.72 33.59
C HIS A 204 2.97 24.00 32.87
N TRP A 205 2.12 24.48 31.96
CA TRP A 205 2.28 25.78 31.30
C TRP A 205 2.22 26.89 32.35
N ASP A 206 3.38 27.41 32.72
CA ASP A 206 3.50 28.51 33.67
C ASP A 206 3.10 29.82 32.98
N GLN A 207 1.82 30.16 33.10
CA GLN A 207 1.25 31.39 32.53
C GLN A 207 1.80 32.66 33.20
N GLN A 208 2.38 32.59 34.41
CA GLN A 208 3.06 33.74 35.02
C GLN A 208 4.44 33.95 34.38
N ARG A 209 5.23 32.89 34.24
CA ARG A 209 6.51 32.94 33.52
C ARG A 209 6.33 33.33 32.05
N PHE A 210 5.30 32.83 31.37
CA PHE A 210 4.99 33.25 30.00
C PHE A 210 4.64 34.74 29.92
N ARG A 211 3.78 35.25 30.83
CA ARG A 211 3.47 36.70 30.89
C ARG A 211 4.72 37.53 31.16
N LYS A 212 5.56 37.14 32.12
CA LYS A 212 6.81 37.82 32.42
C LYS A 212 7.75 37.86 31.22
N LEU A 213 7.90 36.74 30.50
CA LEU A 213 8.69 36.68 29.26
C LEU A 213 8.07 37.53 28.12
N ALA A 214 6.75 37.59 28.02
CA ALA A 214 6.05 38.43 27.04
C ALA A 214 6.16 39.92 27.37
N GLU A 215 6.13 40.30 28.65
CA GLU A 215 6.37 41.67 29.13
C GLU A 215 7.85 42.06 28.93
N GLU A 216 8.81 41.17 29.22
CA GLU A 216 10.23 41.36 28.93
C GLU A 216 10.47 41.52 27.42
N PHE A 217 9.82 40.70 26.58
CA PHE A 217 9.88 40.82 25.12
C PHE A 217 9.16 42.06 24.58
N GLN A 218 8.07 42.53 25.20
CA GLN A 218 7.46 43.80 24.78
C GLN A 218 8.38 44.98 25.10
N ASN A 219 9.02 44.99 26.27
CA ASN A 219 9.87 46.09 26.73
C ASN A 219 11.31 46.09 26.17
N SER A 220 11.78 45.01 25.53
CA SER A 220 13.12 44.97 24.93
C SER A 220 13.27 45.89 23.72
N SER A 221 14.52 46.24 23.38
CA SER A 221 14.85 47.10 22.24
C SER A 221 14.58 46.42 20.89
N ALA A 222 14.54 47.22 19.81
CA ALA A 222 14.37 46.70 18.46
C ALA A 222 15.53 45.80 18.00
N GLU A 223 16.75 46.04 18.50
CA GLU A 223 17.94 45.24 18.17
C GLU A 223 17.92 43.89 18.90
N GLU A 224 17.52 43.87 20.19
CA GLU A 224 17.33 42.63 20.95
C GLU A 224 16.22 41.74 20.36
N LYS A 225 15.14 42.35 19.83
CA LYS A 225 14.08 41.62 19.12
C LYS A 225 14.61 40.94 17.86
N ALA A 226 15.37 41.65 17.04
CA ALA A 226 15.98 41.09 15.83
C ALA A 226 17.01 39.98 16.11
N GLN A 227 17.75 40.05 17.23
CA GLN A 227 18.60 38.96 17.70
C GLN A 227 17.79 37.76 18.21
N MET A 228 16.66 37.99 18.86
CA MET A 228 15.79 36.91 19.34
C MET A 228 15.18 36.12 18.17
N ASP A 229 14.70 36.83 17.15
CA ASP A 229 14.09 36.20 15.96
C ASP A 229 15.11 35.37 15.15
N THR A 230 16.35 35.86 15.00
CA THR A 230 17.42 35.08 14.33
C THR A 230 17.80 33.82 15.12
N LEU A 231 17.89 33.91 16.46
CA LEU A 231 18.11 32.73 17.32
C LEU A 231 16.94 31.71 17.30
N VAL A 232 15.72 32.16 16.99
CA VAL A 232 14.56 31.28 16.79
C VAL A 232 14.65 30.53 15.47
N ASP A 233 14.98 31.21 14.35
CA ASP A 233 15.13 30.53 13.06
C ASP A 233 16.36 29.60 13.01
N GLU A 234 17.48 29.95 13.65
CA GLU A 234 18.60 29.01 13.86
C GLU A 234 18.14 27.74 14.58
N ARG A 235 17.37 27.88 15.68
CA ARG A 235 16.83 26.73 16.43
C ARG A 235 15.76 25.93 15.66
N LYS A 236 14.95 26.55 14.79
CA LYS A 236 14.07 25.80 13.87
C LYS A 236 14.87 24.89 12.95
N SER A 237 16.03 25.37 12.48
CA SER A 237 16.91 24.59 11.60
C SER A 237 17.53 23.38 12.33
N ASP A 238 18.05 23.57 13.54
CA ASP A 238 18.61 22.49 14.38
C ASP A 238 17.55 21.44 14.77
N LEU A 239 16.31 21.87 15.02
CA LEU A 239 15.20 20.96 15.32
C LEU A 239 14.64 20.23 14.08
N GLY A 240 15.16 20.52 12.88
CA GLY A 240 14.71 19.93 11.63
C GLY A 240 13.29 20.34 11.21
N VAL A 241 12.76 21.43 11.79
CA VAL A 241 11.41 21.94 11.49
C VAL A 241 11.52 22.96 10.36
N GLN A 242 11.74 22.47 9.14
CA GLN A 242 11.52 23.28 7.95
C GLN A 242 10.01 23.56 7.80
N GLU A 243 9.62 24.81 7.96
CA GLU A 243 8.33 25.31 7.49
C GLU A 243 8.33 25.32 5.95
N LEU A 244 8.07 24.15 5.36
CA LEU A 244 7.90 23.96 3.92
C LEU A 244 6.78 24.88 3.42
N SER A 245 7.19 25.97 2.77
CA SER A 245 6.25 26.93 2.18
C SER A 245 5.35 26.24 1.16
N ALA A 246 4.09 26.67 1.07
CA ALA A 246 3.07 25.96 0.31
C ALA A 246 3.37 25.83 -1.21
N SER A 247 4.31 26.61 -1.75
CA SER A 247 4.74 26.56 -3.16
C SER A 247 5.52 25.30 -3.54
N GLU A 248 6.20 24.62 -2.60
CA GLU A 248 6.97 23.41 -2.92
C GLU A 248 6.11 22.13 -2.96
N ARG A 249 4.84 22.22 -2.57
CA ARG A 249 3.84 21.19 -2.88
C ARG A 249 3.48 21.25 -4.37
N THR A 250 4.39 20.81 -5.22
CA THR A 250 4.08 20.54 -6.64
C THR A 250 2.87 19.59 -6.72
N PRO A 251 1.69 20.04 -7.17
CA PRO A 251 0.60 19.13 -7.45
C PRO A 251 1.06 18.28 -8.64
N SER A 252 0.91 16.96 -8.56
CA SER A 252 1.27 16.06 -9.67
C SER A 252 0.69 16.58 -10.98
N PRO A 253 1.51 17.03 -11.95
CA PRO A 253 1.01 17.77 -13.09
C PRO A 253 0.24 16.84 -14.04
N HIS A 254 -0.87 17.38 -14.55
CA HIS A 254 -1.88 16.72 -15.38
C HIS A 254 -2.81 15.74 -14.65
N PRO A 255 -4.14 15.84 -14.82
CA PRO A 255 -5.04 14.73 -14.51
C PRO A 255 -4.68 13.54 -15.42
N ARG A 256 -4.24 12.43 -14.80
CA ARG A 256 -3.77 11.21 -15.50
C ARG A 256 -4.85 10.58 -16.39
N TYR A 257 -6.11 10.84 -16.07
CA TYR A 257 -7.30 10.30 -16.68
C TYR A 257 -8.15 11.44 -17.24
N ARG A 258 -8.92 11.20 -18.32
CA ARG A 258 -9.86 12.16 -18.88
C ARG A 258 -11.29 11.58 -18.91
N GLY A 259 -12.29 12.39 -18.62
CA GLY A 259 -13.69 12.09 -18.94
C GLY A 259 -14.39 11.15 -17.96
N VAL A 260 -14.72 9.92 -18.37
CA VAL A 260 -15.47 8.96 -17.51
C VAL A 260 -14.58 8.43 -16.38
N PHE A 261 -13.36 7.99 -16.70
CA PHE A 261 -12.40 7.50 -15.71
C PHE A 261 -12.04 8.56 -14.67
N GLU A 262 -12.00 9.83 -15.05
CA GLU A 262 -11.75 10.96 -14.14
C GLU A 262 -12.87 11.11 -13.09
N ARG A 263 -14.14 11.11 -13.55
CA ARG A 263 -15.31 11.17 -12.66
C ARG A 263 -15.40 9.98 -11.71
N VAL A 264 -15.20 8.76 -12.22
CA VAL A 264 -15.22 7.53 -11.40
C VAL A 264 -14.06 7.51 -10.41
N THR A 265 -12.84 7.84 -10.84
CA THR A 265 -11.66 7.89 -9.98
C THR A 265 -11.85 8.90 -8.84
N HIS A 266 -12.31 10.12 -9.14
CA HIS A 266 -12.57 11.14 -8.12
C HIS A 266 -13.67 10.74 -7.12
N ALA A 267 -14.71 10.02 -7.56
CA ALA A 267 -15.71 9.44 -6.66
C ALA A 267 -15.11 8.37 -5.74
N LEU A 268 -14.27 7.48 -6.28
CA LEU A 268 -13.58 6.45 -5.50
C LEU A 268 -12.55 7.03 -4.52
N THR A 269 -11.80 8.08 -4.88
CA THR A 269 -10.89 8.80 -3.97
C THR A 269 -11.65 9.39 -2.77
N ARG A 270 -12.88 9.91 -2.97
CA ARG A 270 -13.76 10.36 -1.87
C ARG A 270 -14.19 9.23 -0.93
N TRP A 271 -14.15 7.98 -1.37
CA TRP A 271 -14.40 6.79 -0.54
C TRP A 271 -13.09 6.18 0.02
N GLY A 272 -11.96 6.88 -0.10
CA GLY A 272 -10.67 6.44 0.43
C GLY A 272 -9.93 5.40 -0.42
N VAL A 273 -10.44 5.07 -1.61
CA VAL A 273 -9.75 4.17 -2.56
C VAL A 273 -8.46 4.82 -3.02
N GLU A 274 -7.36 4.08 -2.88
CA GLU A 274 -6.03 4.54 -3.25
C GLU A 274 -5.83 4.51 -4.77
N THR A 275 -5.76 5.69 -5.38
CA THR A 275 -5.69 5.86 -6.84
C THR A 275 -4.26 6.05 -7.37
N ASN A 276 -3.25 5.87 -6.51
CA ASN A 276 -1.84 5.99 -6.87
C ASN A 276 -1.41 4.82 -7.78
N GLY A 277 -0.75 5.18 -8.89
CA GLY A 277 -0.28 4.25 -9.91
C GLY A 277 1.13 3.73 -9.63
N ILE A 278 1.98 3.82 -10.65
CA ILE A 278 3.37 3.34 -10.64
C ILE A 278 4.41 4.42 -10.29
N ASP A 279 3.98 5.65 -10.02
CA ASP A 279 4.91 6.75 -9.78
C ASP A 279 5.58 6.61 -8.40
N PRO A 280 6.85 6.98 -8.24
CA PRO A 280 7.55 6.94 -6.96
C PRO A 280 6.85 7.81 -5.91
N ILE A 281 6.65 7.27 -4.71
CA ILE A 281 6.09 8.01 -3.58
C ILE A 281 7.13 9.03 -3.08
N PRO A 282 6.84 10.35 -3.06
CA PRO A 282 7.77 11.37 -2.57
C PRO A 282 8.15 11.15 -1.11
N PRO A 283 9.36 11.53 -0.66
CA PRO A 283 9.78 11.35 0.74
C PRO A 283 8.87 12.02 1.78
N SER A 284 8.16 13.10 1.43
CA SER A 284 7.13 13.76 2.23
C SER A 284 5.96 12.84 2.58
N ASP A 285 5.58 11.99 1.64
CA ASP A 285 4.37 11.17 1.67
C ASP A 285 4.64 9.80 2.32
N ARG A 286 5.92 9.48 2.56
CA ARG A 286 6.40 8.29 3.27
C ARG A 286 6.28 8.46 4.79
N THR A 287 5.07 8.74 5.26
CA THR A 287 4.81 9.10 6.65
C THR A 287 4.90 7.92 7.63
N ASP A 288 4.83 6.66 7.16
CA ASP A 288 4.68 5.53 8.07
C ASP A 288 6.00 5.14 8.76
N ARG A 289 5.96 5.08 10.09
CA ARG A 289 7.10 4.70 10.94
C ARG A 289 6.96 3.28 11.52
N ARG A 290 5.85 2.58 11.26
CA ARG A 290 5.49 1.29 11.84
C ARG A 290 6.14 0.12 11.09
N LEU A 291 7.46 0.02 11.17
CA LEU A 291 8.25 -1.01 10.45
C LEU A 291 7.83 -2.45 10.80
N TYR A 292 7.27 -2.67 11.98
CA TYR A 292 6.73 -3.98 12.39
C TYR A 292 5.57 -4.45 11.51
N GLN A 293 4.88 -3.57 10.77
CA GLN A 293 3.84 -3.99 9.83
C GLN A 293 4.41 -4.81 8.67
N LEU A 294 5.70 -4.66 8.34
CA LEU A 294 6.36 -5.47 7.32
C LEU A 294 6.61 -6.91 7.78
N PHE A 295 6.61 -7.18 9.10
CA PHE A 295 6.48 -8.54 9.61
C PHE A 295 5.09 -9.06 9.27
N PHE A 296 4.02 -8.39 9.72
CA PHE A 296 2.64 -8.85 9.54
C PHE A 296 2.22 -9.00 8.07
N VAL A 297 2.63 -8.13 7.15
CA VAL A 297 2.32 -8.29 5.72
C VAL A 297 2.91 -9.59 5.16
N TRP A 298 4.20 -9.87 5.40
CA TRP A 298 4.82 -11.08 4.87
C TRP A 298 4.41 -12.34 5.62
N PHE A 299 4.26 -12.23 6.94
CA PHE A 299 3.71 -13.27 7.80
C PHE A 299 2.26 -13.64 7.43
N THR A 300 1.42 -12.71 6.98
CA THR A 300 -0.01 -12.97 6.71
C THR A 300 -0.35 -13.27 5.25
N ALA A 301 0.39 -12.68 4.30
CA ALA A 301 0.34 -13.12 2.90
C ALA A 301 0.95 -14.52 2.74
N ASN A 302 1.97 -14.84 3.55
CA ASN A 302 2.44 -16.20 3.81
C ASN A 302 1.83 -16.75 5.11
N MET A 303 0.55 -16.46 5.38
CA MET A 303 -0.34 -17.24 6.25
C MET A 303 -1.69 -17.40 5.55
N ASN A 304 -1.63 -18.17 4.47
CA ASN A 304 -2.67 -18.66 3.58
C ASN A 304 -2.42 -20.16 3.24
N VAL A 305 -3.37 -20.91 2.68
CA VAL A 305 -3.25 -22.39 2.47
C VAL A 305 -2.04 -22.80 1.64
N LEU A 306 -1.53 -21.87 0.84
CA LEU A 306 -0.32 -22.03 0.04
C LEU A 306 0.99 -21.84 0.85
N ALA A 307 0.99 -21.04 1.94
CA ALA A 307 2.10 -20.80 2.88
C ALA A 307 1.61 -20.27 4.26
N TYR A 308 1.99 -20.83 5.44
CA TYR A 308 1.64 -20.34 6.81
C TYR A 308 2.72 -20.58 7.92
N ALA A 309 2.64 -19.91 9.10
CA ALA A 309 3.35 -20.30 10.34
C ALA A 309 3.12 -19.54 11.67
N VAL A 310 3.47 -20.14 12.82
CA VAL A 310 3.53 -19.50 14.16
C VAL A 310 4.85 -19.86 14.93
N LEU A 311 5.19 -19.41 16.16
CA LEU A 311 4.42 -18.98 17.36
C LEU A 311 5.22 -18.03 18.29
N PHE A 312 4.60 -17.32 19.23
CA PHE A 312 5.29 -16.85 20.47
C PHE A 312 4.60 -17.26 21.79
N MET A 313 5.20 -18.27 22.42
CA MET A 313 5.27 -18.63 23.85
C MET A 313 4.09 -18.38 24.81
N ILE A 314 3.71 -19.44 25.54
CA ILE A 314 4.24 -19.72 26.90
C ILE A 314 4.33 -21.25 27.12
N SER A 315 5.45 -21.69 27.73
CA SER A 315 5.71 -22.97 28.44
C SER A 315 6.90 -23.77 27.90
N LEU A 316 7.98 -23.85 28.71
CA LEU A 316 9.10 -24.77 28.47
C LEU A 316 8.81 -26.13 29.11
N LYS A 317 8.52 -27.16 28.30
CA LYS A 317 8.95 -28.57 28.47
C LYS A 317 8.28 -29.50 27.44
N SER A 318 8.75 -29.47 26.20
CA SER A 318 8.81 -30.64 25.30
C SER A 318 9.64 -30.33 24.06
N ARG A 319 10.17 -31.37 23.41
CA ARG A 319 10.98 -31.26 22.18
C ARG A 319 10.09 -31.19 20.94
N ILE A 320 10.59 -30.52 19.90
CA ILE A 320 10.04 -30.40 18.54
C ILE A 320 8.78 -29.52 18.47
N TRP A 321 8.83 -28.50 17.60
CA TRP A 321 7.73 -27.55 17.32
C TRP A 321 7.69 -27.27 15.81
N PHE A 322 6.52 -27.40 15.19
CA PHE A 322 6.19 -27.18 13.76
C PHE A 322 4.74 -26.65 13.64
N HIS A 323 4.29 -26.13 12.49
CA HIS A 323 2.87 -25.79 12.15
C HIS A 323 2.64 -25.88 10.61
N VAL A 324 1.43 -25.68 10.07
CA VAL A 324 1.11 -25.59 8.60
C VAL A 324 1.68 -24.24 8.07
N SER A 325 2.05 -23.87 6.80
CA SER A 325 1.80 -24.20 5.36
C SER A 325 1.30 -25.57 4.95
N PHE A 326 0.64 -25.60 3.78
CA PHE A 326 0.12 -26.82 3.20
C PHE A 326 0.63 -27.06 1.76
N GLY A 327 0.33 -26.15 0.83
CA GLY A 327 0.57 -26.31 -0.61
C GLY A 327 1.98 -26.79 -1.00
N THR A 328 2.97 -25.89 -1.02
CA THR A 328 4.35 -26.21 -1.46
C THR A 328 5.00 -27.34 -0.65
N GLY A 329 4.66 -27.48 0.63
CA GLY A 329 5.19 -28.52 1.51
C GLY A 329 4.77 -29.93 1.09
N SER A 330 3.53 -30.09 0.60
CA SER A 330 3.00 -31.38 0.16
C SER A 330 3.75 -31.99 -1.04
N VAL A 331 4.55 -31.19 -1.76
CA VAL A 331 5.13 -31.57 -3.05
C VAL A 331 6.21 -32.64 -2.94
N GLY A 332 7.00 -32.64 -1.88
CA GLY A 332 8.07 -33.62 -1.66
C GLY A 332 7.50 -35.05 -1.59
N PRO A 333 6.56 -35.33 -0.66
CA PRO A 333 5.90 -36.62 -0.59
C PRO A 333 5.06 -36.96 -1.82
N ALA A 334 4.29 -35.99 -2.36
CA ALA A 334 3.30 -36.26 -3.40
C ALA A 334 3.89 -36.59 -4.77
N PHE A 335 4.99 -35.92 -5.19
CA PHE A 335 5.51 -36.02 -6.56
C PHE A 335 6.97 -36.45 -6.65
N TYR A 336 7.73 -36.32 -5.56
CA TYR A 336 9.13 -36.75 -5.48
C TYR A 336 9.33 -38.00 -4.62
N GLY A 337 8.23 -38.62 -4.15
CA GLY A 337 8.23 -39.85 -3.35
C GLY A 337 8.97 -39.72 -2.01
N LEU A 338 9.25 -38.49 -1.56
CA LEU A 338 10.12 -38.24 -0.43
C LEU A 338 9.45 -38.63 0.88
N GLY A 339 10.20 -39.33 1.73
CA GLY A 339 9.78 -39.61 3.09
C GLY A 339 9.60 -38.33 3.90
N LEU A 340 8.88 -38.46 5.01
CA LEU A 340 8.62 -37.34 5.91
C LEU A 340 9.92 -36.69 6.40
N ARG A 341 10.88 -37.49 6.87
CA ARG A 341 12.15 -37.00 7.43
C ARG A 341 12.95 -36.18 6.42
N GLU A 342 13.07 -36.67 5.21
CA GLU A 342 13.87 -36.06 4.16
C GLU A 342 13.21 -34.78 3.66
N SER A 343 11.88 -34.79 3.52
CA SER A 343 11.09 -33.59 3.23
C SER A 343 11.32 -32.50 4.29
N LEU A 344 11.17 -32.83 5.58
CA LEU A 344 11.39 -31.89 6.69
C LEU A 344 12.81 -31.30 6.70
N ILE A 345 13.84 -32.11 6.42
CA ILE A 345 15.24 -31.67 6.41
C ILE A 345 15.53 -30.73 5.22
N ILE A 346 15.05 -31.07 4.03
CA ILE A 346 15.23 -30.24 2.82
C ILE A 346 14.58 -28.87 3.02
N LEU A 347 13.33 -28.85 3.47
CA LEU A 347 12.56 -27.63 3.70
C LEU A 347 13.24 -26.71 4.72
N LEU A 348 13.63 -27.25 5.88
CA LEU A 348 14.32 -26.49 6.93
C LEU A 348 15.59 -25.80 6.40
N ILE A 349 16.40 -26.50 5.59
CA ILE A 349 17.63 -25.93 5.03
C ILE A 349 17.32 -24.88 3.94
N VAL A 350 16.39 -25.20 3.04
CA VAL A 350 16.07 -24.35 1.88
C VAL A 350 15.37 -23.06 2.32
N ASP A 351 14.44 -23.10 3.25
CA ASP A 351 13.71 -21.92 3.71
C ASP A 351 14.61 -20.95 4.48
N ILE A 352 15.53 -21.45 5.31
CA ILE A 352 16.55 -20.62 5.99
C ILE A 352 17.38 -19.81 5.00
N ILE A 353 17.78 -20.41 3.88
CA ILE A 353 18.61 -19.76 2.86
C ILE A 353 17.75 -18.84 1.98
N SER A 354 16.59 -19.33 1.53
CA SER A 354 15.77 -18.66 0.51
C SER A 354 15.06 -17.43 1.04
N CYS A 355 14.59 -17.43 2.30
CA CYS A 355 13.86 -16.31 2.91
C CYS A 355 14.71 -15.02 3.04
N ILE A 356 16.05 -15.13 3.00
CA ILE A 356 16.98 -13.99 3.05
C ILE A 356 16.74 -13.06 1.84
N ILE A 357 16.43 -13.63 0.67
CA ILE A 357 16.35 -12.89 -0.58
C ILE A 357 15.12 -11.95 -0.63
N PRO A 358 13.85 -12.40 -0.48
CA PRO A 358 12.68 -11.51 -0.50
C PRO A 358 12.67 -10.53 0.69
N ALA A 359 13.23 -10.91 1.83
CA ALA A 359 13.42 -10.02 2.97
C ALA A 359 14.38 -8.86 2.66
N TYR A 360 15.46 -9.09 1.92
CA TYR A 360 16.36 -8.02 1.47
C TYR A 360 15.71 -7.14 0.40
N PHE A 361 14.94 -7.71 -0.54
CA PHE A 361 14.16 -6.93 -1.51
C PHE A 361 13.16 -5.97 -0.82
N THR A 362 12.59 -6.36 0.32
CA THR A 362 11.69 -5.49 1.11
C THR A 362 12.36 -4.16 1.51
N VAL A 363 13.69 -4.13 1.69
CA VAL A 363 14.46 -2.91 2.03
C VAL A 363 14.38 -1.84 0.94
N PHE A 364 14.19 -2.24 -0.33
CA PHE A 364 14.12 -1.29 -1.44
C PHE A 364 12.84 -0.45 -1.40
N GLY A 365 11.74 -0.99 -0.87
CA GLY A 365 10.44 -0.31 -0.78
C GLY A 365 10.52 1.04 -0.04
N PRO A 366 10.92 1.07 1.25
CA PRO A 366 11.01 2.33 2.01
C PRO A 366 12.10 3.26 1.48
N LYS A 367 13.24 2.71 1.04
CA LYS A 367 14.40 3.49 0.57
C LYS A 367 14.11 4.21 -0.75
N LEU A 368 13.59 3.50 -1.74
CA LEU A 368 13.35 4.05 -3.07
C LEU A 368 11.95 4.67 -3.20
N GLY A 369 10.95 4.17 -2.48
CA GLY A 369 9.54 4.56 -2.64
C GLY A 369 8.95 4.17 -4.00
N MET A 370 9.63 3.26 -4.72
CA MET A 370 9.28 2.81 -6.05
C MET A 370 8.74 1.39 -5.99
N ARG A 371 7.77 1.08 -6.86
CA ARG A 371 7.27 -0.28 -7.04
C ARG A 371 8.31 -1.18 -7.73
N SER A 372 8.23 -2.47 -7.47
CA SER A 372 9.22 -3.50 -7.82
C SER A 372 9.59 -3.49 -9.32
N MET A 373 8.59 -3.52 -10.20
CA MET A 373 8.81 -3.47 -11.65
C MET A 373 9.32 -2.10 -12.14
N VAL A 374 9.10 -1.02 -11.40
CA VAL A 374 9.67 0.30 -11.69
C VAL A 374 11.14 0.35 -11.29
N GLN A 375 11.52 -0.27 -10.16
CA GLN A 375 12.91 -0.44 -9.77
C GLN A 375 13.70 -1.29 -10.78
N ALA A 376 13.06 -2.30 -11.37
CA ALA A 376 13.67 -3.13 -12.41
C ALA A 376 14.23 -2.31 -13.59
N ARG A 377 13.66 -1.13 -13.90
CA ARG A 377 14.15 -0.22 -14.96
C ARG A 377 15.58 0.27 -14.77
N TYR A 378 16.09 0.28 -13.54
CA TYR A 378 17.49 0.67 -13.26
C TYR A 378 18.49 -0.42 -13.65
N THR A 379 18.08 -1.69 -13.62
CA THR A 379 18.85 -2.86 -14.07
C THR A 379 18.61 -3.11 -15.57
N TRP A 380 17.34 -3.26 -15.94
CA TRP A 380 16.84 -3.69 -17.25
C TRP A 380 16.57 -2.57 -18.26
N GLY A 381 16.83 -1.31 -17.92
CA GLY A 381 16.49 -0.17 -18.77
C GLY A 381 14.98 0.03 -18.93
N TYR A 382 14.58 1.05 -19.71
CA TYR A 382 13.15 1.36 -19.88
C TYR A 382 12.41 0.29 -20.70
N TYR A 383 13.02 -0.17 -21.79
CA TYR A 383 12.41 -1.14 -22.71
C TYR A 383 12.65 -2.59 -22.27
N GLY A 384 13.85 -2.92 -21.78
CA GLY A 384 14.12 -4.28 -21.27
C GLY A 384 13.27 -4.63 -20.05
N ALA A 385 12.92 -3.66 -19.18
CA ALA A 385 12.06 -3.89 -18.03
C ALA A 385 10.61 -4.27 -18.38
N MET A 386 10.18 -4.10 -19.64
CA MET A 386 8.87 -4.55 -20.11
C MET A 386 8.74 -6.08 -20.04
N LEU A 387 9.84 -6.81 -20.26
CA LEU A 387 9.88 -8.28 -20.21
C LEU A 387 9.60 -8.84 -18.80
N PRO A 388 10.38 -8.51 -17.74
CA PRO A 388 10.05 -8.96 -16.39
C PRO A 388 8.73 -8.37 -15.88
N SER A 389 8.32 -7.18 -16.32
CA SER A 389 7.00 -6.64 -15.98
C SER A 389 5.87 -7.54 -16.51
N ALA A 390 5.97 -8.01 -17.75
CA ALA A 390 5.00 -8.95 -18.34
C ALA A 390 5.05 -10.33 -17.66
N LEU A 391 6.25 -10.88 -17.42
CA LEU A 391 6.41 -12.15 -16.71
C LEU A 391 5.85 -12.08 -15.28
N ASN A 392 5.99 -10.94 -14.60
CA ASN A 392 5.41 -10.74 -13.27
C ASN A 392 3.87 -10.69 -13.31
N VAL A 393 3.26 -10.07 -14.33
CA VAL A 393 1.79 -10.09 -14.52
C VAL A 393 1.27 -11.53 -14.62
N PHE A 394 1.90 -12.37 -15.45
CA PHE A 394 1.53 -13.80 -15.54
C PHE A 394 1.79 -14.56 -14.23
N SER A 395 2.86 -14.23 -13.51
CA SER A 395 3.23 -14.88 -12.25
C SER A 395 2.21 -14.57 -11.13
N MET A 396 1.86 -13.29 -10.98
CA MET A 396 0.84 -12.85 -10.01
C MET A 396 -0.54 -13.47 -10.34
N GLU A 397 -0.93 -13.51 -11.61
CA GLU A 397 -2.18 -14.16 -12.02
C GLU A 397 -2.18 -15.67 -11.73
N GLY A 398 -1.05 -16.36 -11.95
CA GLY A 398 -0.87 -17.76 -11.57
C GLY A 398 -1.05 -18.00 -10.06
N PHE A 399 -0.45 -17.16 -9.21
CA PHE A 399 -0.67 -17.23 -7.76
C PHE A 399 -2.13 -16.95 -7.36
N LEU A 400 -2.83 -16.04 -8.03
CA LEU A 400 -4.25 -15.78 -7.78
C LEU A 400 -5.12 -16.99 -8.10
N ILE A 401 -4.89 -17.62 -9.26
CA ILE A 401 -5.58 -18.85 -9.66
C ILE A 401 -5.37 -19.95 -8.62
N LEU A 402 -4.12 -20.21 -8.21
CA LEU A 402 -3.82 -21.31 -7.28
C LEU A 402 -4.39 -21.06 -5.87
N ASN A 403 -4.31 -19.84 -5.33
CA ASN A 403 -4.92 -19.52 -4.03
C ASN A 403 -6.46 -19.63 -4.07
N THR A 404 -7.10 -19.14 -5.14
CA THR A 404 -8.57 -19.19 -5.25
C THR A 404 -9.12 -20.59 -5.48
N ILE A 405 -8.39 -21.50 -6.15
CA ILE A 405 -8.79 -22.91 -6.26
C ILE A 405 -8.81 -23.58 -4.89
N ILE A 406 -7.74 -23.47 -4.09
CA ILE A 406 -7.72 -24.11 -2.76
C ILE A 406 -8.83 -23.54 -1.87
N GLY A 407 -9.09 -22.23 -1.94
CA GLY A 407 -10.21 -21.62 -1.24
C GLY A 407 -11.59 -22.10 -1.71
N GLY A 408 -11.73 -22.36 -3.00
CA GLY A 408 -12.93 -22.99 -3.56
C GLY A 408 -13.15 -24.40 -3.01
N GLN A 409 -12.11 -25.23 -3.00
CA GLN A 409 -12.12 -26.58 -2.44
C GLN A 409 -12.50 -26.58 -0.94
N MET A 410 -11.95 -25.66 -0.15
CA MET A 410 -12.27 -25.54 1.28
C MET A 410 -13.72 -25.09 1.56
N LEU A 411 -14.31 -24.26 0.69
CA LEU A 411 -15.73 -23.89 0.78
C LEU A 411 -16.64 -25.02 0.28
N ALA A 412 -16.20 -25.79 -0.71
CA ALA A 412 -16.95 -26.94 -1.22
C ALA A 412 -17.03 -28.08 -0.21
N SER A 413 -15.89 -28.46 0.41
CA SER A 413 -15.80 -29.57 1.37
C SER A 413 -16.72 -29.41 2.60
N VAL A 414 -16.78 -28.20 3.17
CA VAL A 414 -17.68 -27.90 4.31
C VAL A 414 -19.16 -27.81 3.94
N SER A 415 -19.49 -27.62 2.65
CA SER A 415 -20.86 -27.30 2.20
C SER A 415 -21.85 -28.45 2.27
N ASN A 416 -21.36 -29.69 2.44
CA ASN A 416 -22.16 -30.93 2.31
C ASN A 416 -22.87 -31.03 0.94
N GLY A 417 -22.22 -30.57 -0.14
CA GLY A 417 -22.73 -30.65 -1.52
C GLY A 417 -23.58 -29.46 -1.99
N HIS A 418 -23.77 -28.43 -1.16
CA HIS A 418 -24.48 -27.21 -1.56
C HIS A 418 -23.62 -26.24 -2.39
N LEU A 419 -22.29 -26.36 -2.30
CA LEU A 419 -21.31 -25.61 -3.08
C LEU A 419 -20.35 -26.59 -3.75
N ASN A 420 -19.92 -26.29 -4.97
CA ASN A 420 -18.80 -26.94 -5.65
C ASN A 420 -17.62 -25.99 -5.77
N ASP A 421 -16.45 -26.53 -6.12
CA ASP A 421 -15.19 -25.78 -6.28
C ASP A 421 -15.36 -24.56 -7.19
N THR A 422 -16.09 -24.71 -8.30
CA THR A 422 -16.46 -23.65 -9.24
C THR A 422 -17.10 -22.44 -8.55
N LEU A 423 -18.12 -22.67 -7.72
CA LEU A 423 -18.82 -21.60 -7.00
C LEU A 423 -17.98 -21.06 -5.83
N GLY A 424 -17.20 -21.91 -5.18
CA GLY A 424 -16.24 -21.49 -4.15
C GLY A 424 -15.15 -20.55 -4.69
N ILE A 425 -14.57 -20.86 -5.86
CA ILE A 425 -13.61 -20.00 -6.58
C ILE A 425 -14.23 -18.62 -6.83
N VAL A 426 -15.46 -18.56 -7.34
CA VAL A 426 -16.18 -17.29 -7.60
C VAL A 426 -16.37 -16.49 -6.31
N VAL A 427 -16.72 -17.12 -5.18
CA VAL A 427 -16.85 -16.45 -3.88
C VAL A 427 -15.51 -15.86 -3.43
N ILE A 428 -14.42 -16.64 -3.42
CA ILE A 428 -13.09 -16.17 -3.00
C ILE A 428 -12.56 -15.08 -3.94
N ALA A 429 -12.80 -15.20 -5.25
CA ALA A 429 -12.44 -14.18 -6.24
C ALA A 429 -13.12 -12.83 -5.97
N ILE A 430 -14.43 -12.84 -5.73
CA ILE A 430 -15.21 -11.62 -5.46
C ILE A 430 -14.78 -10.96 -4.14
N VAL A 431 -14.58 -11.74 -3.07
CA VAL A 431 -14.09 -11.18 -1.79
C VAL A 431 -12.68 -10.61 -1.94
N SER A 432 -11.79 -11.29 -2.68
CA SER A 432 -10.42 -10.80 -2.97
C SER A 432 -10.44 -9.50 -3.76
N LEU A 433 -11.30 -9.38 -4.77
CA LEU A 433 -11.48 -8.14 -5.54
C LEU A 433 -11.94 -6.98 -4.64
N LEU A 434 -12.93 -7.22 -3.78
CA LEU A 434 -13.44 -6.21 -2.84
C LEU A 434 -12.34 -5.71 -1.89
N VAL A 435 -11.53 -6.60 -1.31
CA VAL A 435 -10.41 -6.21 -0.43
C VAL A 435 -9.32 -5.45 -1.21
N SER A 436 -9.03 -5.84 -2.47
CA SER A 436 -8.02 -5.18 -3.30
C SER A 436 -8.32 -3.69 -3.59
N PHE A 437 -9.61 -3.31 -3.65
CA PHE A 437 -10.02 -1.92 -3.84
C PHE A 437 -9.75 -1.03 -2.62
N CYS A 438 -9.64 -1.61 -1.41
CA CYS A 438 -9.50 -0.83 -0.18
C CYS A 438 -8.10 -0.19 0.02
N GLY A 439 -7.13 -0.52 -0.82
CA GLY A 439 -5.83 0.16 -0.90
C GLY A 439 -4.88 -0.11 0.27
N TYR A 440 -3.66 0.45 0.16
CA TYR A 440 -2.52 0.17 1.04
C TYR A 440 -2.85 0.16 2.54
N ARG A 441 -3.59 1.17 3.04
CA ARG A 441 -3.91 1.31 4.47
C ARG A 441 -4.80 0.18 5.01
N VAL A 442 -5.77 -0.28 4.22
CA VAL A 442 -6.69 -1.35 4.64
C VAL A 442 -6.04 -2.71 4.46
N ILE A 443 -5.22 -2.91 3.42
CA ILE A 443 -4.39 -4.12 3.29
C ILE A 443 -3.50 -4.27 4.53
N HIS A 444 -2.72 -3.24 4.91
CA HIS A 444 -1.85 -3.31 6.10
C HIS A 444 -2.59 -3.46 7.45
N TRP A 445 -3.89 -3.18 7.50
CA TRP A 445 -4.73 -3.50 8.66
C TRP A 445 -5.26 -4.94 8.60
N TYR A 446 -5.75 -5.37 7.46
CA TYR A 446 -6.26 -6.73 7.24
C TYR A 446 -5.15 -7.78 7.44
N GLU A 447 -3.96 -7.55 6.89
CA GLU A 447 -2.76 -8.38 7.14
C GLU A 447 -2.35 -8.42 8.62
N SER A 448 -2.78 -7.46 9.46
CA SER A 448 -2.48 -7.51 10.90
C SER A 448 -3.42 -8.44 11.70
N VAL A 449 -4.50 -8.95 11.08
CA VAL A 449 -5.52 -9.79 11.75
C VAL A 449 -5.92 -11.06 10.99
N ALA A 450 -5.79 -11.10 9.65
CA ALA A 450 -6.27 -12.22 8.83
C ALA A 450 -5.53 -13.55 9.09
N TRP A 451 -4.36 -13.50 9.72
CA TRP A 451 -3.60 -14.67 10.13
C TRP A 451 -4.23 -15.47 11.28
N ILE A 452 -5.05 -14.84 12.12
CA ILE A 452 -5.50 -15.41 13.40
C ILE A 452 -6.28 -16.72 13.24
N PRO A 453 -7.27 -16.85 12.32
CA PRO A 453 -8.00 -18.11 12.13
C PRO A 453 -7.10 -19.27 11.71
N ASN A 454 -6.14 -18.99 10.82
CA ASN A 454 -5.19 -19.96 10.29
C ASN A 454 -4.31 -20.53 11.41
N VAL A 455 -3.71 -19.66 12.22
CA VAL A 455 -2.97 -20.04 13.43
C VAL A 455 -3.77 -20.95 14.36
N VAL A 456 -5.03 -20.59 14.64
CA VAL A 456 -5.91 -21.37 15.49
C VAL A 456 -6.20 -22.74 14.87
N ALA A 457 -6.47 -22.80 13.56
CA ALA A 457 -6.68 -24.05 12.84
C ALA A 457 -5.47 -24.99 12.95
N PHE A 458 -4.23 -24.51 12.87
CA PHE A 458 -3.05 -25.40 12.90
C PHE A 458 -2.76 -25.99 14.27
N ILE A 459 -3.03 -25.22 15.32
CA ILE A 459 -2.94 -25.73 16.69
C ILE A 459 -4.00 -26.84 16.90
N ILE A 460 -5.19 -26.70 16.30
CA ILE A 460 -6.23 -27.74 16.29
C ILE A 460 -5.84 -28.94 15.42
N MET A 461 -5.33 -28.73 14.20
CA MET A 461 -4.86 -29.79 13.28
C MET A 461 -3.73 -30.61 13.91
N LEU A 462 -2.79 -29.96 14.62
CA LEU A 462 -1.76 -30.65 15.41
C LEU A 462 -2.35 -31.42 16.60
N GLY A 463 -3.27 -30.81 17.34
CA GLY A 463 -3.89 -31.46 18.50
C GLY A 463 -4.74 -32.69 18.16
N ILE A 464 -5.40 -32.69 17.00
CA ILE A 464 -6.25 -33.79 16.51
C ILE A 464 -5.43 -34.78 15.67
N GLY A 465 -4.65 -34.28 14.72
CA GLY A 465 -3.88 -35.08 13.77
C GLY A 465 -2.58 -35.65 14.34
N GLY A 466 -2.00 -35.04 15.38
CA GLY A 466 -0.67 -35.38 15.89
C GLY A 466 -0.48 -36.85 16.28
N ASN A 467 -1.51 -37.52 16.81
CA ASN A 467 -1.46 -38.95 17.14
C ASN A 467 -1.38 -39.86 15.89
N HIS A 468 -1.70 -39.34 14.71
CA HIS A 468 -1.57 -40.02 13.43
C HIS A 468 -0.31 -39.58 12.66
N LEU A 469 0.41 -38.54 13.10
CA LEU A 469 1.67 -38.10 12.50
C LEU A 469 2.81 -39.01 12.97
N HIS A 470 3.05 -40.06 12.20
CA HIS A 470 4.13 -41.03 12.41
C HIS A 470 5.14 -40.99 11.26
N ASP A 471 6.18 -41.81 11.37
CA ASP A 471 7.26 -41.89 10.40
C ASP A 471 6.75 -42.52 9.09
N ALA A 472 6.53 -41.69 8.07
CA ALA A 472 6.13 -42.13 6.73
C ALA A 472 7.39 -42.17 5.82
N PRO A 473 8.00 -43.34 5.61
CA PRO A 473 9.20 -43.47 4.77
C PRO A 473 8.87 -43.32 3.28
N ALA A 474 9.89 -43.04 2.47
CA ALA A 474 9.78 -43.03 1.01
C ALA A 474 9.33 -44.40 0.46
N SER A 475 8.53 -44.38 -0.60
CA SER A 475 8.06 -45.59 -1.29
C SER A 475 9.14 -46.28 -2.12
N GLU A 476 10.15 -45.52 -2.57
CA GLU A 476 11.27 -45.98 -3.39
C GLU A 476 12.62 -45.42 -2.87
N PRO A 477 13.77 -45.99 -3.28
CA PRO A 477 15.09 -45.46 -2.94
C PRO A 477 15.26 -44.01 -3.43
N ILE A 478 15.45 -43.08 -2.48
CA ILE A 478 15.45 -41.64 -2.74
C ILE A 478 16.59 -41.25 -3.70
N SER A 479 16.22 -40.67 -4.85
CA SER A 479 17.16 -40.21 -5.87
C SER A 479 17.69 -38.81 -5.56
N ALA A 480 18.93 -38.53 -5.98
CA ALA A 480 19.52 -37.19 -5.85
C ALA A 480 18.75 -36.14 -6.68
N SER A 481 18.19 -36.54 -7.84
CA SER A 481 17.36 -35.69 -8.69
C SER A 481 16.05 -35.28 -7.99
N ALA A 482 15.38 -36.19 -7.28
CA ALA A 482 14.17 -35.88 -6.50
C ALA A 482 14.47 -34.84 -5.40
N VAL A 483 15.55 -35.04 -4.63
CA VAL A 483 16.00 -34.12 -3.58
C VAL A 483 16.32 -32.73 -4.13
N ILE A 484 17.09 -32.65 -5.23
CA ILE A 484 17.50 -31.39 -5.85
C ILE A 484 16.30 -30.66 -6.48
N THR A 485 15.38 -31.38 -7.12
CA THR A 485 14.19 -30.79 -7.75
C THR A 485 13.24 -30.22 -6.70
N PHE A 486 12.96 -30.97 -5.63
CA PHE A 486 12.12 -30.48 -4.52
C PHE A 486 12.74 -29.26 -3.80
N ALA A 487 14.05 -29.28 -3.56
CA ALA A 487 14.78 -28.14 -3.02
C ALA A 487 14.69 -26.91 -3.94
N THR A 488 14.81 -27.11 -5.25
CA THR A 488 14.75 -26.05 -6.28
C THR A 488 13.35 -25.44 -6.40
N ILE A 489 12.29 -26.25 -6.33
CA ILE A 489 10.90 -25.78 -6.33
C ILE A 489 10.54 -25.04 -5.02
N THR A 490 11.05 -25.50 -3.89
CA THR A 490 10.89 -24.80 -2.60
C THR A 490 11.60 -23.45 -2.61
N ALA A 491 12.84 -23.38 -3.12
CA ALA A 491 13.56 -22.13 -3.27
C ALA A 491 12.86 -21.18 -4.26
N SER A 492 12.34 -21.72 -5.37
CA SER A 492 11.53 -20.99 -6.36
C SER A 492 10.37 -20.25 -5.69
N SER A 493 9.51 -20.95 -4.94
CA SER A 493 8.30 -20.36 -4.37
C SER A 493 8.63 -19.21 -3.41
N VAL A 494 9.64 -19.37 -2.55
CA VAL A 494 10.09 -18.33 -1.62
C VAL A 494 10.74 -17.13 -2.34
N ILE A 495 11.55 -17.37 -3.37
CA ILE A 495 12.22 -16.28 -4.11
C ILE A 495 11.23 -15.55 -5.04
N SER A 496 10.15 -16.20 -5.47
CA SER A 496 9.12 -15.60 -6.34
C SER A 496 8.37 -14.41 -5.71
N TRP A 497 8.54 -14.15 -4.41
CA TRP A 497 8.06 -12.94 -3.74
C TRP A 497 8.92 -11.69 -4.01
N CYS A 498 10.19 -11.82 -4.42
CA CYS A 498 11.10 -10.67 -4.66
C CYS A 498 10.57 -9.64 -5.69
N PRO A 499 9.92 -10.04 -6.80
CA PRO A 499 9.18 -9.15 -7.71
C PRO A 499 7.99 -8.39 -7.10
N MET A 500 7.64 -8.64 -5.83
CA MET A 500 6.52 -8.03 -5.12
C MET A 500 6.92 -7.33 -3.82
N THR A 501 7.92 -7.80 -3.06
CA THR A 501 8.14 -7.28 -1.70
C THR A 501 8.42 -5.78 -1.56
N PRO A 502 9.07 -5.08 -2.52
CA PRO A 502 9.19 -3.63 -2.46
C PRO A 502 7.87 -2.85 -2.48
N ASP A 503 6.80 -3.35 -3.11
CA ASP A 503 5.51 -2.63 -3.31
C ASP A 503 4.80 -2.28 -1.99
N TYR A 504 5.12 -2.97 -0.89
CA TYR A 504 4.50 -2.81 0.44
C TYR A 504 5.34 -1.99 1.42
N GLY A 505 6.54 -1.59 1.00
CA GLY A 505 7.38 -0.65 1.76
C GLY A 505 7.25 0.81 1.31
N VAL A 506 6.54 1.10 0.21
CA VAL A 506 6.67 2.39 -0.49
C VAL A 506 6.17 3.62 0.28
N TYR A 507 5.33 3.43 1.30
CA TYR A 507 4.84 4.50 2.20
C TYR A 507 5.57 4.54 3.56
N HIS A 508 6.51 3.63 3.84
CA HIS A 508 7.35 3.71 5.03
C HIS A 508 8.48 4.71 4.83
N SER A 509 8.82 5.43 5.90
CA SER A 509 9.80 6.52 5.88
C SER A 509 11.14 6.11 5.27
N ALA A 510 11.69 6.95 4.38
CA ALA A 510 13.00 6.74 3.78
C ALA A 510 14.14 6.62 4.82
N ASN A 511 13.95 7.21 6.01
CA ASN A 511 14.89 7.14 7.14
C ASN A 511 14.77 5.83 7.96
N ALA A 512 13.93 4.88 7.53
CA ALA A 512 13.85 3.55 8.13
C ALA A 512 15.21 2.84 8.17
N SER A 513 15.51 2.14 9.26
CA SER A 513 16.70 1.31 9.37
C SER A 513 16.56 0.07 8.48
N SER A 514 17.43 -0.07 7.48
CA SER A 514 17.46 -1.23 6.57
C SER A 514 17.56 -2.56 7.32
N VAL A 515 18.32 -2.60 8.42
CA VAL A 515 18.47 -3.78 9.28
C VAL A 515 17.15 -4.14 9.96
N ARG A 516 16.38 -3.16 10.46
CA ARG A 516 15.07 -3.44 11.06
C ARG A 516 14.05 -3.90 10.01
N VAL A 517 14.04 -3.28 8.82
CA VAL A 517 13.17 -3.70 7.70
C VAL A 517 13.49 -5.14 7.29
N PHE A 518 14.77 -5.46 7.09
CA PHE A 518 15.23 -6.80 6.79
C PHE A 518 14.84 -7.80 7.89
N LEU A 519 15.10 -7.50 9.17
CA LEU A 519 14.79 -8.42 10.27
C LEU A 519 13.29 -8.66 10.44
N TYR A 520 12.43 -7.65 10.28
CA TYR A 520 10.97 -7.85 10.33
C TYR A 520 10.47 -8.67 9.13
N ALA A 521 10.93 -8.37 7.91
CA ALA A 521 10.54 -9.13 6.73
C ALA A 521 11.07 -10.57 6.77
N TYR A 522 12.33 -10.76 7.16
CA TYR A 522 12.96 -12.08 7.30
C TYR A 522 12.30 -12.89 8.41
N ALA A 523 12.01 -12.32 9.57
CA ALA A 523 11.25 -13.02 10.61
C ALA A 523 9.83 -13.38 10.12
N GLY A 524 9.19 -12.51 9.32
CA GLY A 524 7.91 -12.80 8.68
C GLY A 524 8.01 -14.03 7.77
N PHE A 525 8.79 -13.95 6.70
CA PHE A 525 9.01 -15.03 5.74
C PHE A 525 9.56 -16.32 6.37
N LEU A 526 10.61 -16.23 7.19
CA LEU A 526 11.30 -17.39 7.74
C LEU A 526 10.40 -18.23 8.63
N VAL A 527 9.66 -17.57 9.53
CA VAL A 527 8.64 -18.23 10.33
C VAL A 527 7.63 -18.83 9.37
N ALA A 528 7.03 -18.00 8.49
CA ALA A 528 6.01 -18.35 7.49
C ALA A 528 6.34 -19.45 6.45
N SER A 529 7.61 -19.84 6.31
CA SER A 529 8.04 -20.83 5.31
C SER A 529 8.55 -22.13 5.96
N ILE A 530 9.59 -22.07 6.82
CA ILE A 530 10.20 -23.27 7.45
C ILE A 530 9.12 -24.09 8.11
N THR A 531 8.48 -23.45 9.09
CA THR A 531 7.42 -24.01 9.90
C THR A 531 6.46 -24.71 9.01
N GLY A 532 6.06 -24.03 7.94
CA GLY A 532 4.88 -24.36 7.26
C GLY A 532 5.02 -25.46 6.24
N HIS A 533 6.04 -25.41 5.38
CA HIS A 533 6.24 -26.47 4.41
C HIS A 533 6.35 -27.84 5.13
N MET A 534 6.83 -27.85 6.38
CA MET A 534 6.92 -29.04 7.21
C MET A 534 5.57 -29.73 7.52
N LEU A 535 4.47 -29.04 7.82
CA LEU A 535 3.17 -29.74 7.99
C LEU A 535 2.45 -30.05 6.69
N GLY A 536 2.68 -29.27 5.63
CA GLY A 536 2.27 -29.66 4.28
C GLY A 536 2.86 -31.03 3.91
N ALA A 537 4.16 -31.20 4.16
CA ALA A 537 4.83 -32.50 4.01
C ALA A 537 4.28 -33.54 5.01
N ALA A 538 4.08 -33.20 6.28
CA ALA A 538 3.62 -34.14 7.30
C ALA A 538 2.24 -34.75 7.01
N PHE A 539 1.24 -33.91 6.68
CA PHE A 539 -0.09 -34.40 6.40
C PHE A 539 -0.19 -35.06 5.03
N ALA A 540 0.53 -34.57 4.00
CA ALA A 540 0.56 -35.21 2.69
C ALA A 540 1.21 -36.59 2.75
N ALA A 541 2.38 -36.73 3.40
CA ALA A 541 3.06 -38.03 3.53
C ALA A 541 2.18 -39.08 4.22
N VAL A 542 1.49 -38.71 5.31
CA VAL A 542 0.58 -39.64 6.01
C VAL A 542 -0.68 -39.93 5.19
N ALA A 543 -1.28 -38.94 4.51
CA ALA A 543 -2.41 -39.17 3.61
C ALA A 543 -2.07 -40.16 2.47
N LEU A 544 -0.91 -39.97 1.83
CA LEU A 544 -0.43 -40.80 0.71
C LEU A 544 0.02 -42.20 1.15
N SER A 545 0.49 -42.36 2.40
CA SER A 545 0.83 -43.67 2.95
C SER A 545 -0.37 -44.64 3.09
N GLY A 546 -1.60 -44.16 2.90
CA GLY A 546 -2.83 -44.95 3.06
C GLY A 546 -3.18 -45.32 4.51
N THR A 547 -2.36 -44.90 5.48
CA THR A 547 -2.54 -45.24 6.91
C THR A 547 -3.72 -44.51 7.57
N ASN A 548 -4.20 -43.41 6.99
CA ASN A 548 -5.45 -42.75 7.36
C ASN A 548 -6.36 -42.59 6.12
N PRO A 549 -7.33 -43.51 5.91
CA PRO A 549 -8.22 -43.48 4.75
C PRO A 549 -9.04 -42.19 4.62
N THR A 550 -9.37 -41.53 5.73
CA THR A 550 -10.10 -40.25 5.72
C THR A 550 -9.25 -39.14 5.11
N TRP A 551 -7.95 -39.12 5.41
CA TRP A 551 -7.02 -38.14 4.85
C TRP A 551 -6.67 -38.47 3.40
N GLN A 552 -6.49 -39.75 3.06
CA GLN A 552 -6.29 -40.18 1.68
C GLN A 552 -7.46 -39.76 0.78
N ALA A 553 -8.70 -40.09 1.19
CA ALA A 553 -9.91 -39.71 0.46
C ALA A 553 -10.15 -38.18 0.44
N GLY A 554 -9.72 -37.46 1.48
CA GLY A 554 -9.76 -35.99 1.51
C GLY A 554 -8.78 -35.35 0.53
N PHE A 555 -7.61 -35.97 0.31
CA PHE A 555 -6.53 -35.41 -0.53
C PHE A 555 -6.68 -35.68 -2.03
N ASP A 556 -7.45 -36.71 -2.40
CA ASP A 556 -7.77 -37.08 -3.80
C ASP A 556 -6.50 -37.23 -4.67
N ASP A 557 -5.59 -38.09 -4.22
CA ASP A 557 -4.24 -38.32 -4.78
C ASP A 557 -3.44 -37.01 -5.04
N GLY A 558 -3.68 -35.99 -4.21
CA GLY A 558 -3.04 -34.68 -4.25
C GLY A 558 -3.87 -33.57 -4.90
N ASN A 559 -4.97 -33.90 -5.59
CA ASN A 559 -5.76 -32.91 -6.31
C ASN A 559 -6.58 -32.00 -5.39
N ASN A 560 -6.89 -32.43 -4.15
CA ASN A 560 -7.80 -31.73 -3.26
C ASN A 560 -7.15 -31.31 -1.92
N VAL A 561 -6.37 -30.23 -1.95
CA VAL A 561 -5.75 -29.64 -0.75
C VAL A 561 -6.81 -29.15 0.24
N GLY A 562 -7.90 -28.54 -0.25
CA GLY A 562 -9.00 -28.06 0.61
C GLY A 562 -9.84 -29.17 1.25
N GLY A 563 -9.88 -30.34 0.61
CA GLY A 563 -10.49 -31.56 1.13
C GLY A 563 -9.65 -32.20 2.23
N LEU A 564 -8.33 -32.31 2.06
CA LEU A 564 -7.44 -32.82 3.12
C LEU A 564 -7.47 -31.92 4.36
N PHE A 565 -7.54 -30.59 4.17
CA PHE A 565 -7.70 -29.64 5.27
C PHE A 565 -8.98 -29.90 6.09
N GLU A 566 -10.12 -30.12 5.43
CA GLU A 566 -11.37 -30.48 6.09
C GLU A 566 -11.28 -31.85 6.76
N ALA A 567 -10.72 -32.86 6.08
CA ALA A 567 -10.57 -34.21 6.62
C ALA A 567 -9.75 -34.26 7.93
N ILE A 568 -8.72 -33.41 8.07
CA ILE A 568 -7.92 -33.29 9.31
C ILE A 568 -8.73 -32.61 10.43
N LEU A 569 -9.55 -31.62 10.12
CA LEU A 569 -10.40 -30.91 11.09
C LEU A 569 -11.75 -31.61 11.37
N SER A 570 -12.17 -32.55 10.53
CA SER A 570 -13.45 -33.26 10.63
C SER A 570 -13.73 -33.91 12.00
N PRO A 571 -12.75 -34.39 12.80
CA PRO A 571 -13.01 -34.89 14.15
C PRO A 571 -13.46 -33.82 15.16
N ALA A 572 -13.27 -32.52 14.86
CA ALA A 572 -13.87 -31.42 15.62
C ALA A 572 -15.34 -31.14 15.22
N GLY A 573 -15.92 -31.93 14.32
CA GLY A 573 -17.32 -31.84 13.89
C GLY A 573 -17.68 -30.45 13.36
N GLY A 574 -18.77 -29.88 13.88
CA GLY A 574 -19.25 -28.56 13.46
C GLY A 574 -18.23 -27.42 13.67
N PHE A 575 -17.36 -27.53 14.68
CA PHE A 575 -16.30 -26.53 14.89
C PHE A 575 -15.16 -26.69 13.87
N GLY A 576 -14.85 -27.91 13.45
CA GLY A 576 -13.93 -28.17 12.34
C GLY A 576 -14.40 -27.52 11.04
N LYS A 577 -15.68 -27.73 10.68
CA LYS A 577 -16.29 -27.09 9.50
C LYS A 577 -16.33 -25.57 9.59
N PHE A 578 -16.60 -25.01 10.76
CA PHE A 578 -16.50 -23.56 10.99
C PHE A 578 -15.06 -23.05 10.77
N MET A 579 -14.05 -23.73 11.30
CA MET A 579 -12.65 -23.34 11.13
C MET A 579 -12.20 -23.45 9.66
N THR A 580 -12.53 -24.53 8.95
CA THR A 580 -12.22 -24.64 7.51
C THR A 580 -12.88 -23.53 6.69
N ALA A 581 -14.16 -23.22 6.94
CA ALA A 581 -14.86 -22.11 6.27
C ALA A 581 -14.22 -20.75 6.59
N LEU A 582 -13.85 -20.51 7.85
CA LEU A 582 -13.21 -19.26 8.28
C LEU A 582 -11.80 -19.11 7.69
N CYS A 583 -11.01 -20.19 7.65
CA CYS A 583 -9.71 -20.23 6.97
C CYS A 583 -9.84 -19.97 5.47
N ALA A 584 -10.83 -20.53 4.78
CA ALA A 584 -11.09 -20.21 3.38
C ALA A 584 -11.35 -18.70 3.16
N LEU A 585 -12.05 -18.04 4.09
CA LEU A 585 -12.31 -16.60 4.05
C LEU A 585 -11.10 -15.73 4.45
N THR A 586 -9.98 -16.30 4.89
CA THR A 586 -8.70 -15.56 5.05
C THR A 586 -7.92 -15.40 3.73
N ILE A 587 -8.17 -16.27 2.75
CA ILE A 587 -7.39 -16.38 1.51
C ILE A 587 -7.25 -15.07 0.70
N PRO A 588 -8.20 -14.12 0.76
CA PRO A 588 -7.98 -12.74 0.31
C PRO A 588 -6.71 -12.05 0.82
N SER A 589 -6.02 -12.54 1.88
CA SER A 589 -4.77 -11.97 2.39
C SER A 589 -3.55 -12.19 1.49
N ALA A 590 -3.51 -13.28 0.73
CA ALA A 590 -2.52 -13.40 -0.35
C ALA A 590 -3.06 -12.76 -1.64
N CYS A 591 -4.35 -12.93 -1.93
CA CYS A 591 -4.92 -12.50 -3.20
C CYS A 591 -4.99 -10.97 -3.35
N ALA A 592 -5.36 -10.21 -2.32
CA ALA A 592 -5.45 -8.75 -2.44
C ALA A 592 -4.07 -8.09 -2.67
N PRO A 593 -2.99 -8.49 -1.98
CA PRO A 593 -1.63 -8.10 -2.35
C PRO A 593 -1.24 -8.52 -3.77
N THR A 594 -1.42 -9.80 -4.12
CA THR A 594 -1.02 -10.32 -5.44
C THR A 594 -1.75 -9.58 -6.59
N MET A 595 -3.04 -9.28 -6.43
CA MET A 595 -3.86 -8.52 -7.40
C MET A 595 -3.47 -7.02 -7.47
N TYR A 596 -3.04 -6.43 -6.37
CA TYR A 596 -2.47 -5.08 -6.33
C TYR A 596 -1.15 -5.01 -7.11
N THR A 597 -0.27 -6.01 -6.95
CA THR A 597 1.03 -6.08 -7.65
C THR A 597 0.91 -6.53 -9.12
N PHE A 598 -0.06 -7.40 -9.46
CA PHE A 598 -0.49 -7.62 -10.84
C PHE A 598 -0.78 -6.28 -11.53
N SER A 599 -1.61 -5.46 -10.88
CA SER A 599 -2.09 -4.20 -11.43
C SER A 599 -0.97 -3.18 -11.63
N SER A 600 -0.04 -3.04 -10.67
CA SER A 600 1.13 -2.16 -10.83
C SER A 600 2.16 -2.69 -11.84
N SER A 601 2.34 -4.01 -11.94
CA SER A 601 3.22 -4.62 -12.94
C SER A 601 2.70 -4.37 -14.36
N LEU A 602 1.39 -4.58 -14.59
CA LEU A 602 0.73 -4.35 -15.88
C LEU A 602 0.80 -2.87 -16.30
N MET A 603 0.57 -1.95 -15.37
CA MET A 603 0.80 -0.51 -15.60
C MET A 603 2.26 -0.18 -15.96
N THR A 604 3.24 -0.95 -15.49
CA THR A 604 4.67 -0.67 -15.71
C THR A 604 5.16 -1.05 -17.11
N ILE A 605 4.51 -2.04 -17.76
CA ILE A 605 4.87 -2.56 -19.10
C ILE A 605 4.86 -1.46 -20.18
N SER A 606 3.91 -0.53 -20.15
CA SER A 606 3.79 0.47 -21.21
C SER A 606 3.13 1.77 -20.74
N TYR A 607 3.55 2.88 -21.35
CA TYR A 607 2.92 4.19 -21.17
C TYR A 607 1.40 4.17 -21.43
N TYR A 608 0.92 3.33 -22.35
CA TYR A 608 -0.51 3.17 -22.60
C TYR A 608 -1.23 2.49 -21.42
N PHE A 609 -0.64 1.44 -20.83
CA PHE A 609 -1.21 0.77 -19.66
C PHE A 609 -1.15 1.66 -18.40
N ALA A 610 -0.09 2.47 -18.27
CA ALA A 610 0.03 3.47 -17.20
C ALA A 610 -1.04 4.59 -17.23
N ARG A 611 -1.91 4.67 -18.26
CA ARG A 611 -3.05 5.59 -18.36
C ARG A 611 -4.38 4.98 -17.88
N VAL A 612 -4.46 3.69 -17.59
CA VAL A 612 -5.69 3.03 -17.11
C VAL A 612 -5.67 2.99 -15.57
N PRO A 613 -6.79 3.30 -14.88
CA PRO A 613 -6.84 3.24 -13.42
C PRO A 613 -6.63 1.83 -12.86
N ARG A 614 -5.92 1.73 -11.73
CA ARG A 614 -5.54 0.47 -11.06
C ARG A 614 -6.73 -0.48 -10.80
N TYR A 615 -7.89 0.05 -10.43
CA TYR A 615 -9.10 -0.74 -10.17
C TYR A 615 -9.63 -1.48 -11.41
N VAL A 616 -9.37 -0.99 -12.62
CA VAL A 616 -9.75 -1.68 -13.86
C VAL A 616 -8.93 -2.97 -14.02
N TYR A 617 -7.63 -2.92 -13.71
CA TYR A 617 -6.76 -4.10 -13.79
C TYR A 617 -7.06 -5.15 -12.72
N ALA A 618 -7.41 -4.73 -11.50
CA ALA A 618 -7.92 -5.65 -10.48
C ALA A 618 -9.19 -6.38 -10.96
N THR A 619 -10.15 -5.66 -11.57
CA THR A 619 -11.37 -6.27 -12.14
C THR A 619 -11.06 -7.21 -13.33
N VAL A 620 -10.07 -6.87 -14.17
CA VAL A 620 -9.64 -7.75 -15.29
C VAL A 620 -8.98 -9.02 -14.76
N SER A 621 -8.11 -8.92 -13.76
CA SER A 621 -7.53 -10.09 -13.07
C SER A 621 -8.61 -10.96 -12.43
N ALA A 622 -9.57 -10.37 -11.71
CA ALA A 622 -10.70 -11.11 -11.16
C ALA A 622 -11.55 -11.84 -12.23
N ALA A 623 -11.68 -11.29 -13.44
CA ALA A 623 -12.36 -11.97 -14.54
C ALA A 623 -11.52 -13.13 -15.14
N ILE A 624 -10.20 -12.95 -15.26
CA ILE A 624 -9.28 -13.98 -15.77
C ILE A 624 -9.17 -15.13 -14.75
N LEU A 625 -8.91 -14.85 -13.47
CA LEU A 625 -8.74 -15.87 -12.44
C LEU A 625 -10.00 -16.72 -12.24
N ILE A 626 -11.20 -16.16 -12.41
CA ILE A 626 -12.45 -16.94 -12.39
C ILE A 626 -12.50 -17.87 -13.61
N GLY A 627 -12.33 -17.33 -14.83
CA GLY A 627 -12.44 -18.12 -16.06
C GLY A 627 -11.39 -19.23 -16.18
N VAL A 628 -10.14 -18.92 -15.83
CA VAL A 628 -9.02 -19.87 -15.88
C VAL A 628 -9.05 -20.81 -14.67
N GLY A 629 -9.30 -20.29 -13.47
CA GLY A 629 -9.33 -21.07 -12.23
C GLY A 629 -10.36 -22.20 -12.24
N ILE A 630 -11.54 -21.99 -12.82
CA ILE A 630 -12.56 -23.03 -12.99
C ILE A 630 -12.06 -24.19 -13.86
N VAL A 631 -11.28 -23.91 -14.91
CA VAL A 631 -10.68 -24.95 -15.76
C VAL A 631 -9.52 -25.64 -15.03
N CYS A 632 -8.63 -24.85 -14.45
CA CYS A 632 -7.45 -25.33 -13.73
C CYS A 632 -7.77 -26.17 -12.49
N ALA A 633 -8.89 -25.93 -11.80
CA ALA A 633 -9.34 -26.73 -10.67
C ALA A 633 -9.46 -28.23 -11.02
N THR A 634 -9.91 -28.56 -12.24
CA THR A 634 -10.05 -29.95 -12.72
C THR A 634 -8.72 -30.71 -12.85
N ARG A 635 -7.60 -29.99 -12.79
CA ARG A 635 -6.22 -30.51 -12.83
C ARG A 635 -5.32 -29.66 -11.92
N PHE A 636 -5.80 -29.40 -10.70
CA PHE A 636 -5.17 -28.42 -9.81
C PHE A 636 -3.67 -28.66 -9.65
N TYR A 637 -3.28 -29.91 -9.41
CA TYR A 637 -1.90 -30.20 -9.01
C TYR A 637 -0.90 -30.06 -10.17
N THR A 638 -1.18 -30.61 -11.36
CA THR A 638 -0.29 -30.41 -12.52
C THR A 638 -0.24 -28.95 -12.93
N THR A 639 -1.34 -28.20 -12.77
CA THR A 639 -1.33 -26.74 -12.93
C THR A 639 -0.42 -26.06 -11.89
N PHE A 640 -0.46 -26.50 -10.63
CA PHE A 640 0.39 -25.95 -9.56
C PHE A 640 1.88 -26.13 -9.86
N THR A 641 2.32 -27.34 -10.23
CA THR A 641 3.74 -27.59 -10.57
C THR A 641 4.20 -26.79 -11.77
N ASP A 642 3.41 -26.80 -12.85
CA ASP A 642 3.80 -26.16 -14.11
C ASP A 642 3.92 -24.64 -13.97
N ILE A 643 3.02 -24.02 -13.20
CA ILE A 643 3.08 -22.58 -12.86
C ILE A 643 4.26 -22.28 -11.92
N MET A 644 4.46 -23.04 -10.83
CA MET A 644 5.52 -22.78 -9.85
C MET A 644 6.92 -22.84 -10.46
N SER A 645 7.17 -23.82 -11.34
CA SER A 645 8.46 -23.95 -12.03
C SER A 645 8.69 -22.83 -13.05
N LEU A 646 7.68 -22.52 -13.87
CA LEU A 646 7.75 -21.43 -14.87
C LEU A 646 8.07 -20.08 -14.21
N ILE A 647 7.43 -19.78 -13.07
CA ILE A 647 7.68 -18.57 -12.29
C ILE A 647 9.12 -18.57 -11.75
N GLY A 648 9.62 -19.70 -11.25
CA GLY A 648 10.96 -19.83 -10.70
C GLY A 648 12.09 -19.46 -11.65
N TYR A 649 12.07 -20.03 -12.86
CA TYR A 649 13.14 -19.86 -13.84
C TYR A 649 13.44 -18.40 -14.19
N TRP A 650 12.40 -17.55 -14.29
CA TRP A 650 12.59 -16.14 -14.60
C TRP A 650 12.80 -15.28 -13.34
N SER A 651 12.05 -15.54 -12.27
CA SER A 651 12.01 -14.64 -11.09
C SER A 651 13.30 -14.70 -10.27
N VAL A 652 13.89 -15.88 -10.11
CA VAL A 652 15.18 -16.06 -9.40
C VAL A 652 16.31 -15.38 -10.19
N VAL A 653 16.39 -15.64 -11.50
CA VAL A 653 17.34 -15.01 -12.43
C VAL A 653 17.21 -13.48 -12.46
N HIS A 654 15.97 -12.97 -12.45
CA HIS A 654 15.68 -11.54 -12.33
C HIS A 654 16.16 -10.96 -10.99
N GLY A 655 15.90 -11.67 -9.89
CA GLY A 655 16.34 -11.31 -8.55
C GLY A 655 17.86 -11.19 -8.45
N VAL A 656 18.59 -12.22 -8.93
CA VAL A 656 20.06 -12.25 -8.96
C VAL A 656 20.63 -11.07 -9.75
N MET A 657 20.07 -10.71 -10.92
CA MET A 657 20.50 -9.52 -11.66
C MET A 657 20.32 -8.21 -10.89
N ILE A 658 19.22 -8.04 -10.15
CA ILE A 658 18.98 -6.85 -9.33
C ILE A 658 19.96 -6.78 -8.15
N LEU A 659 20.27 -7.90 -7.49
CA LEU A 659 21.26 -7.95 -6.43
C LEU A 659 22.67 -7.61 -6.95
N ILE A 660 23.07 -8.11 -8.13
CA ILE A 660 24.35 -7.77 -8.75
C ILE A 660 24.40 -6.27 -9.11
N GLU A 661 23.35 -5.72 -9.69
CA GLU A 661 23.25 -4.28 -9.97
C GLU A 661 23.39 -3.43 -8.68
N HIS A 662 22.77 -3.86 -7.58
CA HIS A 662 22.84 -3.16 -6.30
C HIS A 662 24.21 -3.27 -5.62
N PHE A 663 24.74 -4.49 -5.43
CA PHE A 663 25.99 -4.73 -4.71
C PHE A 663 27.24 -4.39 -5.53
N VAL A 664 27.31 -4.80 -6.81
CA VAL A 664 28.53 -4.63 -7.63
C VAL A 664 28.56 -3.25 -8.30
N PHE A 665 27.46 -2.85 -8.94
CA PHE A 665 27.44 -1.64 -9.78
C PHE A 665 27.02 -0.37 -9.05
N ARG A 666 26.33 -0.50 -7.91
CA ARG A 666 25.86 0.59 -7.02
C ARG A 666 26.41 0.51 -5.60
N LYS A 667 27.28 -0.47 -5.30
CA LYS A 667 28.04 -0.58 -4.04
C LYS A 667 27.20 -0.58 -2.76
N ASN A 668 26.01 -1.19 -2.78
CA ASN A 668 25.07 -1.20 -1.65
C ASN A 668 24.59 0.21 -1.21
N ASP A 669 24.63 1.19 -2.12
CA ASP A 669 24.11 2.54 -1.90
C ASP A 669 22.75 2.73 -2.58
N PHE A 670 21.80 3.31 -1.82
CA PHE A 670 20.48 3.68 -2.31
C PHE A 670 20.43 5.10 -2.88
N ALA A 671 21.37 5.99 -2.52
CA ALA A 671 21.49 7.33 -3.12
C ALA A 671 22.00 7.27 -4.58
N ALA A 672 22.71 6.21 -4.96
CA ALA A 672 23.08 5.90 -6.34
C ALA A 672 21.90 5.66 -7.31
N TYR A 673 20.65 5.67 -6.84
CA TYR A 673 19.44 5.59 -7.67
C TYR A 673 18.85 6.98 -7.92
N ASP A 674 19.05 7.52 -9.12
CA ASP A 674 18.42 8.76 -9.58
C ASP A 674 16.89 8.59 -9.68
N LEU A 675 16.17 8.95 -8.61
CA LEU A 675 14.72 8.85 -8.51
C LEU A 675 13.99 9.70 -9.56
N SER A 676 14.62 10.71 -10.16
CA SER A 676 14.00 11.54 -11.21
C SER A 676 13.97 10.84 -12.58
N ALA A 677 14.89 9.90 -12.81
CA ALA A 677 15.04 9.21 -14.10
C ALA A 677 14.05 8.05 -14.34
N TRP A 678 13.26 7.63 -13.34
CA TRP A 678 12.46 6.39 -13.35
C TRP A 678 11.53 6.19 -14.56
N ASN A 679 11.08 7.28 -15.20
CA ASN A 679 10.22 7.27 -16.39
C ASN A 679 10.86 7.98 -17.60
N GLN A 680 12.19 8.17 -17.61
CA GLN A 680 12.92 8.90 -18.64
C GLN A 680 13.85 7.96 -19.42
N PRO A 681 13.44 7.43 -20.60
CA PRO A 681 14.19 6.40 -21.33
C PRO A 681 15.64 6.79 -21.70
N ARG A 682 15.95 8.09 -21.79
CA ARG A 682 17.29 8.61 -22.09
C ARG A 682 18.24 8.69 -20.88
N ARG A 683 17.73 8.62 -19.64
CA ARG A 683 18.54 8.66 -18.40
C ARG A 683 18.70 7.28 -17.74
N LEU A 684 17.83 6.34 -18.10
CA LEU A 684 17.95 4.92 -17.78
C LEU A 684 18.95 4.25 -18.73
N PRO A 685 19.52 3.08 -18.38
CA PRO A 685 20.31 2.29 -19.33
C PRO A 685 19.43 1.75 -20.46
N LEU A 686 20.06 1.28 -21.55
CA LEU A 686 19.36 0.62 -22.65
C LEU A 686 18.65 -0.67 -22.22
N GLY A 687 19.30 -1.48 -21.38
CA GLY A 687 18.80 -2.78 -20.93
C GLY A 687 19.30 -3.96 -21.74
N VAL A 688 20.23 -3.74 -22.68
CA VAL A 688 20.81 -4.79 -23.53
C VAL A 688 21.60 -5.78 -22.67
N ALA A 689 22.32 -5.30 -21.66
CA ALA A 689 23.08 -6.18 -20.76
C ALA A 689 22.19 -7.18 -20.00
N ALA A 690 21.09 -6.70 -19.41
CA ALA A 690 20.15 -7.55 -18.69
C ALA A 690 19.41 -8.50 -19.64
N THR A 691 18.96 -8.00 -20.79
CA THR A 691 18.20 -8.79 -21.77
C THR A 691 19.06 -9.90 -22.39
N MET A 692 20.32 -9.61 -22.75
CA MET A 692 21.24 -10.63 -23.26
C MET A 692 21.63 -11.64 -22.18
N ALA A 693 21.90 -11.21 -20.95
CA ALA A 693 22.19 -12.13 -19.84
C ALA A 693 21.00 -13.07 -19.56
N PHE A 694 19.77 -12.55 -19.58
CA PHE A 694 18.54 -13.33 -19.44
C PHE A 694 18.37 -14.37 -20.56
N LEU A 695 18.56 -13.99 -21.83
CA LEU A 695 18.47 -14.91 -22.97
C LEU A 695 19.55 -16.00 -22.91
N CYS A 696 20.78 -15.67 -22.52
CA CYS A 696 21.84 -16.65 -22.31
C CYS A 696 21.54 -17.60 -21.14
N ALA A 697 20.96 -17.10 -20.04
CA ALA A 697 20.51 -17.94 -18.94
C ALA A 697 19.40 -18.89 -19.38
N PHE A 698 18.38 -18.42 -20.09
CA PHE A 698 17.30 -19.26 -20.62
C PHE A 698 17.79 -20.33 -21.61
N GLY A 699 18.84 -20.04 -22.39
CA GLY A 699 19.50 -21.00 -23.26
C GLY A 699 20.16 -22.19 -22.53
N ILE A 700 20.43 -22.08 -21.23
CA ILE A 700 20.95 -23.18 -20.39
C ILE A 700 19.92 -23.69 -19.37
N ILE A 701 18.97 -22.85 -18.93
CA ILE A 701 17.81 -23.30 -18.14
C ILE A 701 17.05 -24.40 -18.89
N VAL A 702 16.64 -24.15 -20.14
CA VAL A 702 15.77 -25.07 -20.89
C VAL A 702 16.38 -26.48 -21.00
N PRO A 703 17.67 -26.67 -21.39
CA PRO A 703 18.32 -27.98 -21.34
C PRO A 703 18.30 -28.72 -19.99
N CYS A 704 18.17 -27.98 -18.88
CA CYS A 704 18.23 -28.46 -17.49
C CYS A 704 16.86 -28.58 -16.79
N MET A 705 15.75 -28.29 -17.48
CA MET A 705 14.39 -28.39 -16.91
C MET A 705 13.93 -29.84 -16.74
N ASP A 706 13.28 -30.16 -15.64
CA ASP A 706 12.66 -31.46 -15.37
C ASP A 706 11.19 -31.29 -14.97
N GLN A 707 10.31 -31.12 -15.98
CA GLN A 707 8.92 -30.72 -15.81
C GLN A 707 7.96 -31.66 -16.56
N ALA A 708 6.72 -31.78 -16.07
CA ALA A 708 5.72 -32.71 -16.61
C ALA A 708 5.44 -32.54 -18.11
N TRP A 709 5.51 -31.30 -18.61
CA TRP A 709 5.34 -30.95 -20.03
C TRP A 709 6.64 -30.93 -20.84
N TYR A 710 7.80 -30.85 -20.19
CA TYR A 710 9.11 -30.85 -20.85
C TYR A 710 10.24 -31.26 -19.92
N VAL A 711 10.96 -32.32 -20.30
CA VAL A 711 12.22 -32.73 -19.66
C VAL A 711 13.36 -32.53 -20.65
N GLY A 712 14.33 -31.69 -20.28
CA GLY A 712 15.51 -31.35 -21.08
C GLY A 712 16.53 -32.48 -21.17
N PRO A 713 17.47 -32.43 -22.14
CA PRO A 713 18.51 -33.45 -22.31
C PRO A 713 19.45 -33.62 -21.11
N ILE A 714 19.66 -32.59 -20.29
CA ILE A 714 20.53 -32.67 -19.09
C ILE A 714 19.74 -33.28 -17.92
N ALA A 715 18.47 -32.88 -17.72
CA ALA A 715 17.56 -33.54 -16.78
C ALA A 715 17.41 -35.03 -17.07
N LYS A 716 17.22 -35.41 -18.35
CA LYS A 716 17.21 -36.81 -18.84
C LYS A 716 18.49 -37.60 -18.57
N ALA A 717 19.62 -36.93 -18.35
CA ALA A 717 20.87 -37.58 -17.95
C ALA A 717 20.96 -37.85 -16.43
N GLY A 718 19.92 -37.50 -15.66
CA GLY A 718 19.79 -37.80 -14.24
C GLY A 718 20.06 -36.64 -13.27
N SER A 719 20.13 -35.39 -13.75
CA SER A 719 20.39 -34.25 -12.85
C SER A 719 19.21 -33.86 -11.96
N GLY A 720 17.98 -34.19 -12.36
CA GLY A 720 16.79 -33.48 -11.88
C GLY A 720 16.74 -32.05 -12.42
N ASP A 721 15.79 -31.24 -11.93
CA ASP A 721 15.74 -29.82 -12.30
C ASP A 721 16.85 -29.04 -11.60
N ILE A 722 17.85 -28.64 -12.38
CA ILE A 722 18.91 -27.72 -11.97
C ILE A 722 18.84 -26.40 -12.73
N GLY A 723 17.75 -26.15 -13.49
CA GLY A 723 17.61 -25.01 -14.38
C GLY A 723 17.78 -23.68 -13.65
N ILE A 724 17.10 -23.50 -12.53
CA ILE A 724 17.19 -22.29 -11.69
C ILE A 724 18.62 -22.06 -11.17
N ILE A 725 19.29 -23.12 -10.70
CA ILE A 725 20.64 -23.05 -10.13
C ILE A 725 21.64 -22.66 -11.22
N VAL A 726 21.67 -23.39 -12.33
CA VAL A 726 22.63 -23.14 -13.43
C VAL A 726 22.33 -21.80 -14.11
N GLY A 727 21.06 -21.44 -14.32
CA GLY A 727 20.66 -20.13 -14.83
C GLY A 727 21.16 -18.99 -13.94
N SER A 728 21.07 -19.14 -12.61
CA SER A 728 21.61 -18.16 -11.66
C SER A 728 23.14 -18.05 -11.74
N CYS A 729 23.86 -19.17 -11.86
CA CYS A 729 25.30 -19.17 -12.09
C CYS A 729 25.69 -18.45 -13.40
N VAL A 730 24.94 -18.68 -14.50
CA VAL A 730 25.16 -18.00 -15.79
C VAL A 730 24.97 -16.48 -15.65
N ILE A 731 23.94 -16.03 -14.92
CA ILE A 731 23.73 -14.61 -14.62
C ILE A 731 24.89 -14.01 -13.82
N CYS A 732 25.36 -14.70 -12.77
CA CYS A 732 26.47 -14.24 -11.93
C CYS A 732 27.77 -14.01 -12.72
N VAL A 733 27.97 -14.67 -13.86
CA VAL A 733 29.12 -14.46 -14.74
C VAL A 733 28.80 -13.44 -15.85
N LEU A 734 27.71 -13.63 -16.61
CA LEU A 734 27.46 -12.88 -17.83
C LEU A 734 26.90 -11.47 -17.59
N TYR A 735 26.02 -11.27 -16.60
CA TYR A 735 25.44 -9.95 -16.34
C TYR A 735 26.52 -8.91 -15.97
N PRO A 736 27.49 -9.18 -15.06
CA PRO A 736 28.62 -8.27 -14.84
C PRO A 736 29.38 -7.92 -16.11
N CYS A 737 29.74 -8.90 -16.94
CA CYS A 737 30.50 -8.68 -18.17
C CYS A 737 29.75 -7.78 -19.15
N PHE A 738 28.48 -8.09 -19.45
CA PHE A 738 27.68 -7.28 -20.37
C PHE A 738 27.39 -5.89 -19.80
N ARG A 739 27.20 -5.76 -18.48
CA ARG A 739 26.91 -4.48 -17.80
C ARG A 739 28.11 -3.55 -17.73
N VAL A 740 29.33 -4.09 -17.61
CA VAL A 740 30.57 -3.29 -17.77
C VAL A 740 30.67 -2.73 -19.19
N VAL A 741 30.40 -3.56 -20.22
CA VAL A 741 30.38 -3.11 -21.63
C VAL A 741 29.30 -2.04 -21.84
N GLU A 742 28.04 -2.29 -21.44
CA GLU A 742 26.95 -1.32 -21.58
C GLU A 742 27.29 0.02 -20.91
N ARG A 743 27.89 0.02 -19.71
CA ARG A 743 28.33 1.25 -19.01
C ARG A 743 29.55 1.94 -19.64
N TYR A 744 30.36 1.25 -20.44
CA TYR A 744 31.46 1.86 -21.20
C TYR A 744 30.93 2.58 -22.46
N TRP A 745 30.01 1.94 -23.20
CA TRP A 745 29.44 2.50 -24.43
C TRP A 745 28.39 3.59 -24.14
N TRP A 746 27.59 3.48 -23.07
CA TRP A 746 26.57 4.46 -22.66
C TRP A 746 27.11 5.66 -21.86
N ARG A 747 28.44 5.80 -21.76
CA ARG A 747 29.13 6.98 -21.18
C ARG A 747 29.80 7.87 -22.23
N LYS A 748 29.48 7.64 -23.51
CA LYS A 748 29.75 8.52 -24.65
C LYS A 748 28.43 9.01 -25.22
#